data_AF-A0A398AVV9-F1
#
_entry.id   AF-A0A398AVV9-F1
#
_cell.length_a   1.000
_cell.length_b   1.000
_cell.length_c   1.000
_cell.angle_alpha   90.00
_cell.angle_beta   90.00
_cell.angle_gamma   90.00
#
_symmetry.space_group_name_H-M   'P 1'
#
loop_
_entity.id
_entity.type
_entity.pdbx_description
1 polymer ?
#
loop_
_entity_poly.entity_id
_entity_poly.type
_entity_poly.pdbx_seq_one_letter_code
_entity_poly.pdbx_strand_id
1 'polypeptide(L)'
;MKKKIALVFFTCLLLLTVSLPGFSSSIAVKAAGTVKIAKTAYITTNNLNLRTGSATKFPVIVTIPKGKTVIATERLGGWYKVSYTYKVNGKYITKTGWVSGTYLKKPVVKAPAGTKIVKTTFVTTANLNIRSGAGTKFKTVYTVRKGQTVSATEKIGSWYKISHSYKVRGKNITVTGWVSGSFLKEYYQYIKTSRLDYFTKKVSYFYQTPDTKRKPTVKIPGNTRLQSTQKVINSIGQTWYRVSYKGKSGYVNSADVTRNSSTPPINQPVTPPDEPKWTETSLSGKTFVTTDSLNVRSKPFSTGKLLNTLPDSKLVVPAKKTSNGWYKVTYQQKTGYVSGKYLKEVITGDPMTRKGYQFIDLRTKSPVTASQINHYIAVNVKAKGKPSVLLNKGQAFINAGNKYGVNALYLAAHAIHESGYGTSNISLGKYNLFGFGAFDLTPFVGAYRFSSIEQNIDYIAREMKATYLNPHSWKYKGAYLGFTTKSLSNSRLDANSEGMNFYYASDSFWGKAIASHMERILPYNENYYRNAKPNLTYYSQPGKPGGKDVFPADTQAVSMNTLVLSLTKGGPAAKTLKKGNTFTLLEKHNDYWLTVKVGGKTYYAGVKNSKATSPIPLHAYRDYFTVKNLGRVTVDGLNFRSQPSMNGSRIDVLKRNQYVHLLLDKNGKPIVDKSGSWYNIKLANGKKGWASKSFIEQELK
;
A
#
# COMPACT_ATOMS: atom_id res chain seq x y z
N MET A 1 -79.98 28.41 31.32
CA MET A 1 -79.67 26.98 31.08
C MET A 1 -78.96 26.86 29.72
N LYS A 2 -77.78 26.20 29.69
CA LYS A 2 -77.00 25.63 28.54
C LYS A 2 -76.67 26.58 27.35
N LYS A 3 -75.53 27.31 27.31
CA LYS A 3 -74.06 27.00 27.11
C LYS A 3 -73.70 26.72 25.62
N LYS A 4 -73.20 27.66 24.77
CA LYS A 4 -72.01 28.58 24.72
C LYS A 4 -70.68 27.84 24.41
N ILE A 5 -69.73 28.26 23.54
CA ILE A 5 -69.37 29.52 22.83
C ILE A 5 -68.40 29.12 21.68
N ALA A 6 -68.62 29.50 20.42
CA ALA A 6 -68.12 30.66 19.66
C ALA A 6 -66.59 30.72 19.38
N LEU A 7 -66.27 30.74 18.08
CA LEU A 7 -64.98 30.85 17.42
C LEU A 7 -64.84 32.31 16.93
N VAL A 8 -63.75 33.02 17.28
CA VAL A 8 -63.52 34.42 16.89
C VAL A 8 -62.09 34.59 16.33
N PHE A 9 -62.01 35.27 15.19
CA PHE A 9 -60.83 35.85 14.56
C PHE A 9 -60.48 37.21 15.20
N PHE A 10 -59.20 37.56 15.28
CA PHE A 10 -58.77 38.97 15.26
C PHE A 10 -57.33 39.10 14.70
N THR A 11 -57.19 39.91 13.67
CA THR A 11 -55.96 40.59 13.21
C THR A 11 -55.67 41.81 14.09
N CYS A 12 -54.40 42.18 14.33
CA CYS A 12 -53.82 43.53 14.18
C CYS A 12 -52.61 43.80 15.12
N LEU A 13 -51.60 44.47 14.55
CA LEU A 13 -50.65 45.46 15.13
C LEU A 13 -49.82 45.12 16.39
N LEU A 14 -48.49 45.33 16.31
CA LEU A 14 -47.79 46.55 16.78
C LEU A 14 -46.33 46.27 17.24
N LEU A 15 -45.47 47.27 16.95
CA LEU A 15 -44.21 47.68 17.60
C LEU A 15 -42.87 46.94 17.35
N LEU A 16 -42.03 47.67 16.61
CA LEU A 16 -40.59 47.83 16.86
C LEU A 16 -40.26 47.96 18.36
N THR A 17 -39.25 47.24 18.82
CA THR A 17 -38.28 47.75 19.81
C THR A 17 -36.86 47.40 19.34
N VAL A 18 -35.96 48.36 19.49
CA VAL A 18 -34.55 48.34 19.07
C VAL A 18 -33.66 47.95 20.27
N SER A 19 -32.48 47.39 19.96
CA SER A 19 -31.26 47.25 20.80
C SER A 19 -31.19 45.95 21.64
N LEU A 20 -30.12 45.12 21.69
CA LEU A 20 -28.68 45.21 21.37
C LEU A 20 -28.16 43.81 20.95
N PRO A 21 -27.03 43.67 20.24
CA PRO A 21 -26.47 42.36 19.89
C PRO A 21 -25.58 41.82 21.03
N GLY A 22 -26.01 40.73 21.66
CA GLY A 22 -25.22 39.99 22.64
C GLY A 22 -25.22 38.49 22.33
N PHE A 23 -24.24 38.04 21.55
CA PHE A 23 -24.01 36.62 21.28
C PHE A 23 -23.61 35.88 22.57
N SER A 24 -24.55 35.18 23.19
CA SER A 24 -24.26 34.08 24.13
C SER A 24 -24.47 32.75 23.42
N SER A 25 -23.42 32.22 22.79
CA SER A 25 -23.40 30.84 22.32
C SER A 25 -23.06 29.92 23.49
N SER A 26 -24.08 29.49 24.23
CA SER A 26 -24.01 28.29 25.05
C SER A 26 -23.90 27.08 24.12
N ILE A 27 -22.76 26.38 24.11
CA ILE A 27 -22.69 25.06 23.47
C ILE A 27 -23.38 24.08 24.41
N ALA A 28 -24.69 23.93 24.21
CA ALA A 28 -25.39 22.73 24.67
C ALA A 28 -24.75 21.52 23.98
N VAL A 29 -24.10 20.64 24.75
CA VAL A 29 -23.73 19.32 24.26
C VAL A 29 -25.03 18.57 23.95
N LYS A 30 -25.38 18.51 22.66
CA LYS A 30 -26.54 17.75 22.19
C LYS A 30 -26.29 16.28 22.51
N ALA A 31 -27.02 15.73 23.47
CA ALA A 31 -27.09 14.29 23.69
C ALA A 31 -27.37 13.61 22.34
N ALA A 32 -26.59 12.58 21.98
CA ALA A 32 -26.79 11.87 20.73
C ALA A 32 -28.24 11.35 20.67
N GLY A 33 -29.02 11.86 19.72
CA GLY A 33 -30.41 11.46 19.55
C GLY A 33 -30.49 10.01 19.03
N THR A 34 -31.52 9.29 19.47
CA THR A 34 -31.84 7.97 18.94
C THR A 34 -32.17 8.04 17.45
N VAL A 35 -31.54 7.19 16.64
CA VAL A 35 -31.74 7.12 15.18
C VAL A 35 -32.74 6.02 14.87
N LYS A 36 -33.88 6.34 14.26
CA LYS A 36 -34.81 5.33 13.71
C LYS A 36 -34.15 4.64 12.51
N ILE A 37 -34.26 3.31 12.45
CA ILE A 37 -33.72 2.49 11.36
C ILE A 37 -34.84 1.66 10.72
N ALA A 38 -34.64 1.25 9.47
CA ALA A 38 -35.56 0.34 8.81
C ALA A 38 -35.73 -0.94 9.63
N LYS A 39 -36.99 -1.39 9.78
CA LYS A 39 -37.34 -2.59 10.56
C LYS A 39 -36.60 -3.80 9.97
N THR A 40 -35.57 -4.27 10.68
CA THR A 40 -34.63 -5.26 10.15
C THR A 40 -34.51 -6.45 11.09
N ALA A 41 -34.62 -7.66 10.55
CA ALA A 41 -34.39 -8.88 11.30
C ALA A 41 -32.89 -9.15 11.51
N TYR A 42 -32.52 -9.52 12.72
CA TYR A 42 -31.19 -9.95 13.13
C TYR A 42 -31.28 -11.25 13.92
N ILE A 43 -30.18 -11.99 13.98
CA ILE A 43 -29.98 -13.19 14.78
C ILE A 43 -28.92 -12.86 15.85
N THR A 44 -29.16 -13.25 17.10
CA THR A 44 -28.18 -13.09 18.19
C THR A 44 -27.00 -14.05 18.03
N THR A 45 -25.78 -13.59 18.30
CA THR A 45 -24.56 -14.44 18.23
C THR A 45 -24.16 -15.02 19.58
N ASN A 46 -24.70 -14.48 20.67
CA ASN A 46 -24.46 -14.87 22.07
C ASN A 46 -25.75 -14.75 22.88
N ASN A 47 -25.76 -15.26 24.11
CA ASN A 47 -26.79 -14.93 25.08
C ASN A 47 -26.70 -13.43 25.39
N LEU A 48 -27.78 -12.69 25.15
CA LEU A 48 -27.75 -11.25 25.04
C LEU A 48 -28.80 -10.59 25.92
N ASN A 49 -28.36 -9.76 26.88
CA ASN A 49 -29.27 -9.08 27.79
C ASN A 49 -30.01 -7.93 27.09
N LEU A 50 -31.34 -8.04 27.04
CA LEU A 50 -32.25 -6.97 26.63
C LEU A 50 -32.45 -6.02 27.81
N ARG A 51 -32.07 -4.74 27.66
CA ARG A 51 -32.07 -3.75 28.75
C ARG A 51 -33.09 -2.64 28.54
N THR A 52 -33.45 -1.94 29.62
CA THR A 52 -34.36 -0.79 29.55
C THR A 52 -33.74 0.44 28.88
N GLY A 53 -32.40 0.53 28.83
CA GLY A 53 -31.67 1.63 28.18
C GLY A 53 -30.37 1.20 27.49
N SER A 54 -29.79 2.12 26.71
CA SER A 54 -28.66 1.89 25.79
C SER A 54 -27.28 1.91 26.47
N ALA A 55 -27.15 1.27 27.63
CA ALA A 55 -25.89 1.07 28.35
C ALA A 55 -25.97 -0.13 29.30
N THR A 56 -24.81 -0.66 29.71
CA THR A 56 -24.72 -1.84 30.61
C THR A 56 -25.24 -1.59 32.03
N LYS A 57 -25.32 -0.33 32.46
CA LYS A 57 -25.87 0.07 33.77
C LYS A 57 -27.39 0.00 33.86
N PHE A 58 -28.10 -0.06 32.73
CA PHE A 58 -29.56 -0.12 32.75
C PHE A 58 -30.06 -1.53 33.09
N PRO A 59 -31.16 -1.66 33.86
CA PRO A 59 -31.75 -2.94 34.23
C PRO A 59 -32.00 -3.90 33.06
N VAL A 60 -31.85 -5.20 33.32
CA VAL A 60 -32.13 -6.27 32.35
C VAL A 60 -33.61 -6.63 32.39
N ILE A 61 -34.26 -6.63 31.23
CA ILE A 61 -35.65 -7.06 31.03
C ILE A 61 -35.73 -8.58 30.88
N VAL A 62 -34.87 -9.14 30.00
CA VAL A 62 -34.77 -10.59 29.74
C VAL A 62 -33.45 -10.88 29.02
N THR A 63 -32.91 -12.10 29.17
CA THR A 63 -31.78 -12.57 28.37
C THR A 63 -32.27 -13.32 27.13
N ILE A 64 -31.87 -12.85 25.95
CA ILE A 64 -32.19 -13.44 24.66
C ILE A 64 -31.16 -14.55 24.36
N PRO A 65 -31.56 -15.82 24.20
CA PRO A 65 -30.63 -16.89 23.89
C PRO A 65 -29.88 -16.67 22.56
N LYS A 66 -28.67 -17.23 22.45
CA LYS A 66 -27.90 -17.28 21.19
C LYS A 66 -28.73 -17.92 20.07
N GLY A 67 -28.63 -17.36 18.86
CA GLY A 67 -29.27 -17.87 17.65
C GLY A 67 -30.75 -17.48 17.49
N LYS A 68 -31.30 -16.66 18.38
CA LYS A 68 -32.69 -16.20 18.29
C LYS A 68 -32.82 -14.95 17.42
N THR A 69 -33.96 -14.83 16.75
CA THR A 69 -34.25 -13.69 15.88
C THR A 69 -34.84 -12.54 16.69
N VAL A 70 -34.37 -11.33 16.40
CA VAL A 70 -34.88 -10.07 16.93
C VAL A 70 -35.13 -9.09 15.79
N ILE A 71 -36.06 -8.16 15.97
CA ILE A 71 -36.34 -7.13 14.98
C ILE A 71 -35.88 -5.77 15.51
N ALA A 72 -34.92 -5.14 14.85
CA ALA A 72 -34.40 -3.84 15.25
C ALA A 72 -35.12 -2.69 14.53
N THR A 73 -35.44 -1.64 15.28
CA THR A 73 -36.18 -0.46 14.76
C THR A 73 -35.49 0.86 15.09
N GLU A 74 -34.60 0.91 16.08
CA GLU A 74 -33.84 2.11 16.44
C GLU A 74 -32.40 1.76 16.82
N ARG A 75 -31.51 2.75 16.74
CA ARG A 75 -30.10 2.63 17.16
C ARG A 75 -29.65 3.91 17.86
N LEU A 76 -28.90 3.75 18.94
CA LEU A 76 -28.22 4.83 19.66
C LEU A 76 -26.79 4.39 19.96
N GLY A 77 -25.81 5.00 19.28
CA GLY A 77 -24.41 4.57 19.37
C GLY A 77 -24.20 3.11 18.98
N GLY A 78 -23.61 2.31 19.87
CA GLY A 78 -23.41 0.86 19.69
C GLY A 78 -24.64 -0.01 20.00
N TRP A 79 -25.74 0.57 20.45
CA TRP A 79 -26.91 -0.16 20.96
C TRP A 79 -28.08 -0.10 19.99
N TYR A 80 -28.85 -1.19 19.92
CA TYR A 80 -30.02 -1.35 19.07
C TYR A 80 -31.25 -1.58 19.92
N LYS A 81 -32.32 -0.85 19.64
CA LYS A 81 -33.63 -1.12 20.20
C LYS A 81 -34.30 -2.20 19.36
N VAL A 82 -34.59 -3.32 20.00
CA VAL A 82 -35.11 -4.53 19.34
C VAL A 82 -36.37 -5.02 20.00
N SER A 83 -37.26 -5.63 19.22
CA SER A 83 -38.32 -6.48 19.74
C SER A 83 -37.91 -7.95 19.67
N TYR A 84 -38.15 -8.67 20.76
CA TYR A 84 -37.90 -10.09 20.89
C TYR A 84 -39.19 -10.80 21.32
N THR A 85 -39.64 -11.74 20.50
CA THR A 85 -40.85 -12.53 20.73
C THR A 85 -40.46 -13.96 21.09
N TYR A 86 -40.99 -14.47 22.20
CA TYR A 86 -40.74 -15.83 22.69
C TYR A 86 -41.99 -16.43 23.34
N LYS A 87 -42.04 -17.75 23.47
CA LYS A 87 -43.16 -18.47 24.09
C LYS A 87 -42.92 -18.68 25.59
N VAL A 88 -43.95 -18.47 26.39
CA VAL A 88 -44.05 -18.87 27.80
C VAL A 88 -45.42 -19.50 27.99
N ASN A 89 -45.47 -20.74 28.51
CA ASN A 89 -46.72 -21.50 28.72
C ASN A 89 -47.64 -21.51 27.49
N GLY A 90 -47.07 -21.78 26.31
CA GLY A 90 -47.81 -21.82 25.03
C GLY A 90 -48.15 -20.46 24.42
N LYS A 91 -48.12 -19.36 25.19
CA LYS A 91 -48.47 -18.01 24.73
C LYS A 91 -47.24 -17.23 24.25
N TYR A 92 -47.37 -16.48 23.15
CA TYR A 92 -46.31 -15.60 22.66
C TYR A 92 -46.26 -14.28 23.43
N ILE A 93 -45.09 -13.94 23.94
CA ILE A 93 -44.79 -12.67 24.62
C ILE A 93 -43.76 -11.93 23.79
N THR A 94 -44.00 -10.63 23.54
CA THR A 94 -43.02 -9.74 22.90
C THR A 94 -42.50 -8.74 23.91
N LYS A 95 -41.18 -8.62 24.05
CA LYS A 95 -40.52 -7.60 24.86
C LYS A 95 -39.67 -6.70 23.95
N THR A 96 -39.65 -5.41 24.27
CA THR A 96 -38.85 -4.41 23.55
C THR A 96 -37.84 -3.78 24.50
N GLY A 97 -36.62 -3.57 24.03
CA GLY A 97 -35.54 -2.98 24.81
C GLY A 97 -34.26 -2.84 24.00
N TRP A 98 -33.15 -2.53 24.68
CA TRP A 98 -31.86 -2.24 24.08
C TRP A 98 -30.88 -3.40 24.23
N VAL A 99 -30.18 -3.74 23.14
CA VAL A 99 -29.10 -4.73 23.12
C VAL A 99 -27.85 -4.18 22.45
N SER A 100 -26.68 -4.73 22.77
CA SER A 100 -25.45 -4.37 22.07
C SER A 100 -25.45 -4.90 20.64
N GLY A 101 -25.22 -4.02 19.66
CA GLY A 101 -25.19 -4.37 18.24
C GLY A 101 -24.02 -5.26 17.84
N THR A 102 -22.99 -5.37 18.69
CA THR A 102 -21.85 -6.28 18.49
C THR A 102 -22.25 -7.74 18.42
N TYR A 103 -23.43 -8.10 18.96
CA TYR A 103 -23.91 -9.47 19.05
C TYR A 103 -25.10 -9.76 18.10
N LEU A 104 -25.28 -8.96 17.05
CA LEU A 104 -26.35 -9.10 16.07
C LEU A 104 -25.79 -9.38 14.66
N LYS A 105 -26.33 -10.40 13.96
CA LYS A 105 -26.00 -10.73 12.55
C LYS A 105 -27.26 -10.82 11.69
N LYS A 106 -27.23 -10.45 10.40
CA LYS A 106 -28.42 -10.53 9.52
C LYS A 106 -28.70 -11.98 9.07
N PRO A 107 -29.97 -12.43 8.95
CA PRO A 107 -30.31 -13.76 8.43
C PRO A 107 -30.05 -13.88 6.92
N VAL A 108 -29.73 -15.09 6.46
CA VAL A 108 -29.55 -15.44 5.04
C VAL A 108 -30.81 -16.15 4.54
N VAL A 109 -31.49 -15.61 3.52
CA VAL A 109 -32.71 -16.20 2.92
C VAL A 109 -32.31 -17.22 1.85
N LYS A 110 -32.85 -18.44 1.89
CA LYS A 110 -32.52 -19.55 0.96
C LYS A 110 -33.44 -19.50 -0.27
N ALA A 111 -32.87 -19.57 -1.48
CA ALA A 111 -33.56 -19.42 -2.76
C ALA A 111 -34.11 -20.77 -3.32
N PRO A 112 -35.08 -20.77 -4.26
CA PRO A 112 -35.60 -21.97 -4.93
C PRO A 112 -34.51 -22.72 -5.71
N ALA A 113 -34.61 -24.05 -5.82
CA ALA A 113 -33.63 -24.89 -6.52
C ALA A 113 -33.80 -24.77 -8.06
N GLY A 114 -32.69 -24.56 -8.78
CA GLY A 114 -32.69 -24.47 -10.24
C GLY A 114 -32.41 -25.78 -10.97
N THR A 115 -32.78 -25.83 -12.25
CA THR A 115 -32.54 -26.97 -13.15
C THR A 115 -31.10 -26.94 -13.64
N LYS A 116 -30.33 -28.03 -13.40
CA LYS A 116 -28.97 -28.16 -13.94
C LYS A 116 -29.01 -28.33 -15.46
N ILE A 117 -28.04 -27.75 -16.15
CA ILE A 117 -27.85 -27.86 -17.62
C ILE A 117 -26.43 -28.30 -17.93
N VAL A 118 -26.21 -28.86 -19.12
CA VAL A 118 -24.85 -29.09 -19.65
C VAL A 118 -24.10 -27.76 -19.67
N LYS A 119 -22.84 -27.78 -19.23
CA LYS A 119 -22.01 -26.57 -19.15
C LYS A 119 -21.93 -25.92 -20.54
N THR A 120 -22.59 -24.78 -20.70
CA THR A 120 -22.72 -24.09 -21.98
C THR A 120 -22.01 -22.74 -21.90
N THR A 121 -21.19 -22.43 -22.90
CA THR A 121 -20.45 -21.18 -23.05
C THR A 121 -21.24 -20.20 -23.91
N PHE A 122 -21.47 -19.02 -23.37
CA PHE A 122 -22.18 -17.92 -24.02
C PHE A 122 -21.27 -16.72 -24.18
N VAL A 123 -21.61 -15.82 -25.10
CA VAL A 123 -21.11 -14.46 -25.21
C VAL A 123 -22.23 -13.48 -24.85
N THR A 124 -21.90 -12.44 -24.08
CA THR A 124 -22.86 -11.41 -23.68
C THR A 124 -23.19 -10.46 -24.84
N THR A 125 -24.47 -10.19 -25.09
CA THR A 125 -24.93 -9.26 -26.15
C THR A 125 -25.11 -7.82 -25.66
N ALA A 126 -25.11 -7.61 -24.34
CA ALA A 126 -25.17 -6.32 -23.66
C ALA A 126 -24.31 -6.34 -22.39
N ASN A 127 -24.16 -5.18 -21.74
CA ASN A 127 -23.61 -5.12 -20.38
C ASN A 127 -24.60 -5.80 -19.42
N LEU A 128 -24.17 -6.87 -18.74
CA LEU A 128 -25.04 -7.82 -18.06
C LEU A 128 -24.73 -7.89 -16.57
N ASN A 129 -25.73 -7.56 -15.75
CA ASN A 129 -25.64 -7.62 -14.29
C ASN A 129 -25.78 -9.06 -13.79
N ILE A 130 -24.73 -9.57 -13.15
CA ILE A 130 -24.76 -10.81 -12.35
C ILE A 130 -25.44 -10.50 -11.02
N ARG A 131 -26.49 -11.25 -10.69
CA ARG A 131 -27.29 -11.05 -9.47
C ARG A 131 -27.17 -12.22 -8.50
N SER A 132 -27.40 -11.93 -7.24
CA SER A 132 -27.38 -12.92 -6.15
C SER A 132 -28.52 -13.95 -6.22
N GLY A 133 -29.57 -13.71 -7.00
CA GLY A 133 -30.70 -14.62 -7.25
C GLY A 133 -31.34 -14.39 -8.62
N ALA A 134 -32.16 -15.34 -9.06
CA ALA A 134 -32.85 -15.31 -10.35
C ALA A 134 -34.00 -14.28 -10.35
N GLY A 135 -33.72 -13.05 -10.79
CA GLY A 135 -34.71 -11.96 -10.86
C GLY A 135 -34.08 -10.57 -10.75
N THR A 136 -34.77 -9.54 -11.24
CA THR A 136 -34.27 -8.15 -11.23
C THR A 136 -34.26 -7.50 -9.85
N LYS A 137 -35.04 -8.02 -8.89
CA LYS A 137 -35.10 -7.54 -7.51
C LYS A 137 -33.89 -7.97 -6.66
N PHE A 138 -33.08 -8.93 -7.12
CA PHE A 138 -31.90 -9.40 -6.39
C PHE A 138 -30.69 -8.48 -6.57
N LYS A 139 -29.86 -8.37 -5.52
CA LYS A 139 -28.66 -7.53 -5.50
C LYS A 139 -27.71 -7.90 -6.65
N THR A 140 -27.27 -6.90 -7.41
CA THR A 140 -26.17 -7.01 -8.37
C THR A 140 -24.85 -7.25 -7.63
N VAL A 141 -24.16 -8.33 -7.98
CA VAL A 141 -22.85 -8.69 -7.42
C VAL A 141 -21.69 -8.32 -8.36
N TYR A 142 -21.93 -8.25 -9.67
CA TYR A 142 -20.95 -7.82 -10.66
C TYR A 142 -21.64 -7.45 -12.00
N THR A 143 -20.96 -6.72 -12.88
CA THR A 143 -21.45 -6.40 -14.23
C THR A 143 -20.43 -6.87 -15.28
N VAL A 144 -20.84 -7.82 -16.12
CA VAL A 144 -20.03 -8.34 -17.23
C VAL A 144 -20.25 -7.44 -18.45
N ARG A 145 -19.17 -7.04 -19.13
CA ARG A 145 -19.26 -6.18 -20.32
C ARG A 145 -19.79 -6.95 -21.53
N LYS A 146 -20.41 -6.24 -22.49
CA LYS A 146 -20.80 -6.79 -23.80
C LYS A 146 -19.60 -7.45 -24.50
N GLY A 147 -19.83 -8.58 -25.16
CA GLY A 147 -18.82 -9.33 -25.92
C GLY A 147 -17.90 -10.22 -25.09
N GLN A 148 -18.13 -10.37 -23.78
CA GLN A 148 -17.37 -11.27 -22.92
C GLN A 148 -17.99 -12.68 -22.91
N THR A 149 -17.15 -13.70 -22.76
CA THR A 149 -17.62 -15.08 -22.63
C THR A 149 -17.90 -15.46 -21.17
N VAL A 150 -18.96 -16.24 -20.95
CA VAL A 150 -19.39 -16.76 -19.64
C VAL A 150 -19.84 -18.20 -19.76
N SER A 151 -19.67 -19.01 -18.72
CA SER A 151 -20.17 -20.40 -18.70
C SER A 151 -21.37 -20.53 -17.77
N ALA A 152 -22.46 -21.12 -18.26
CA ALA A 152 -23.66 -21.43 -17.48
C ALA A 152 -23.74 -22.93 -17.16
N THR A 153 -24.28 -23.25 -15.97
CA THR A 153 -24.42 -24.65 -15.49
C THR A 153 -25.80 -24.96 -14.90
N GLU A 154 -26.63 -23.94 -14.68
CA GLU A 154 -27.96 -24.06 -14.07
C GLU A 154 -28.88 -22.97 -14.62
N LYS A 155 -30.19 -23.21 -14.69
CA LYS A 155 -31.21 -22.20 -15.05
C LYS A 155 -32.46 -22.26 -14.16
N ILE A 156 -33.11 -21.12 -13.97
CA ILE A 156 -34.41 -20.95 -13.32
C ILE A 156 -35.24 -20.04 -14.22
N GLY A 157 -36.30 -20.57 -14.85
CA GLY A 157 -37.05 -19.84 -15.89
C GLY A 157 -36.10 -19.31 -16.97
N SER A 158 -36.16 -18.00 -17.23
CA SER A 158 -35.31 -17.29 -18.21
C SER A 158 -33.94 -16.86 -17.66
N TRP A 159 -33.58 -17.23 -16.43
CA TRP A 159 -32.32 -16.84 -15.79
C TRP A 159 -31.31 -17.97 -15.79
N TYR A 160 -30.05 -17.65 -16.10
CA TYR A 160 -28.93 -18.59 -16.12
C TYR A 160 -27.96 -18.27 -14.98
N LYS A 161 -27.53 -19.31 -14.26
CA LYS A 161 -26.45 -19.21 -13.30
C LYS A 161 -25.13 -19.37 -14.03
N ILE A 162 -24.37 -18.29 -14.07
CA ILE A 162 -23.10 -18.21 -14.77
C ILE A 162 -21.94 -18.07 -13.80
N SER A 163 -20.77 -18.53 -14.26
CA SER A 163 -19.48 -18.28 -13.63
C SER A 163 -18.65 -17.39 -14.55
N HIS A 164 -18.13 -16.29 -14.03
CA HIS A 164 -17.25 -15.37 -14.74
C HIS A 164 -16.02 -15.07 -13.90
N SER A 165 -14.83 -15.28 -14.46
CA SER A 165 -13.56 -14.99 -13.79
C SER A 165 -12.96 -13.72 -14.36
N TYR A 166 -12.61 -12.78 -13.49
CA TYR A 166 -11.95 -11.53 -13.85
C TYR A 166 -10.87 -11.21 -12.82
N LYS A 167 -9.85 -10.44 -13.22
CA LYS A 167 -8.73 -10.10 -12.34
C LYS A 167 -8.96 -8.76 -11.64
N VAL A 168 -8.83 -8.76 -10.31
CA VAL A 168 -8.76 -7.53 -9.49
C VAL A 168 -7.48 -7.59 -8.68
N ARG A 169 -6.61 -6.59 -8.84
CA ARG A 169 -5.30 -6.52 -8.13
C ARG A 169 -4.49 -7.83 -8.27
N GLY A 170 -4.47 -8.39 -9.49
CA GLY A 170 -3.69 -9.60 -9.82
C GLY A 170 -4.28 -10.92 -9.31
N LYS A 171 -5.37 -10.91 -8.54
CA LYS A 171 -6.05 -12.13 -8.09
C LYS A 171 -7.19 -12.48 -9.05
N ASN A 172 -7.27 -13.75 -9.45
CA ASN A 172 -8.42 -14.27 -10.18
C ASN A 172 -9.63 -14.30 -9.23
N ILE A 173 -10.60 -13.43 -9.48
CA ILE A 173 -11.87 -13.43 -8.78
C ILE A 173 -12.88 -14.12 -9.68
N THR A 174 -13.41 -15.25 -9.23
CA THR A 174 -14.55 -15.90 -9.88
C THR A 174 -15.82 -15.42 -9.18
N VAL A 175 -16.69 -14.77 -9.93
CA VAL A 175 -18.04 -14.44 -9.50
C VAL A 175 -19.03 -15.42 -10.10
N THR A 176 -19.89 -15.95 -9.26
CA THR A 176 -21.01 -16.79 -9.66
C THR A 176 -22.32 -16.08 -9.33
N GLY A 177 -23.29 -16.14 -10.23
CA GLY A 177 -24.63 -15.62 -9.98
C GLY A 177 -25.53 -15.70 -11.19
N TRP A 178 -26.71 -15.10 -11.08
CA TRP A 178 -27.79 -15.23 -12.05
C TRP A 178 -27.83 -14.05 -13.01
N VAL A 179 -27.98 -14.34 -14.31
CA VAL A 179 -28.12 -13.35 -15.38
C VAL A 179 -29.34 -13.66 -16.25
N SER A 180 -29.92 -12.65 -16.90
CA SER A 180 -31.03 -12.87 -17.85
C SER A 180 -30.51 -13.53 -19.12
N GLY A 181 -31.14 -14.64 -19.53
CA GLY A 181 -30.82 -15.37 -20.75
C GLY A 181 -31.06 -14.57 -22.03
N SER A 182 -31.91 -13.53 -22.00
CA SER A 182 -32.15 -12.63 -23.13
C SER A 182 -30.89 -11.90 -23.63
N PHE A 183 -29.83 -11.85 -22.81
CA PHE A 183 -28.57 -11.21 -23.14
C PHE A 183 -27.41 -12.19 -23.35
N LEU A 184 -27.73 -13.48 -23.51
CA LEU A 184 -26.76 -14.54 -23.76
C LEU A 184 -26.96 -15.10 -25.17
N LYS A 185 -25.86 -15.18 -25.93
CA LYS A 185 -25.80 -15.88 -27.22
C LYS A 185 -24.78 -17.00 -27.13
N GLU A 186 -25.10 -18.20 -27.60
CA GLU A 186 -24.14 -19.31 -27.57
C GLU A 186 -22.86 -18.96 -28.34
N TYR A 187 -21.71 -19.29 -27.75
CA TYR A 187 -20.41 -18.93 -28.29
C TYR A 187 -19.77 -20.12 -29.01
N TYR A 188 -19.51 -19.95 -30.31
CA TYR A 188 -18.78 -20.90 -31.14
C TYR A 188 -17.43 -20.31 -31.55
N GLN A 189 -16.35 -21.06 -31.33
CA GLN A 189 -15.00 -20.63 -31.68
C GLN A 189 -14.62 -21.20 -33.05
N TYR A 190 -14.60 -20.35 -34.07
CA TYR A 190 -14.20 -20.72 -35.43
C TYR A 190 -12.68 -20.56 -35.60
N ILE A 191 -12.03 -21.63 -36.06
CA ILE A 191 -10.58 -21.72 -36.20
C ILE A 191 -10.27 -22.15 -37.63
N LYS A 192 -9.61 -21.28 -38.41
CA LYS A 192 -9.10 -21.65 -39.74
C LYS A 192 -7.95 -22.66 -39.58
N THR A 193 -7.98 -23.72 -40.37
CA THR A 193 -6.93 -24.76 -40.41
C THR A 193 -6.38 -24.88 -41.82
N SER A 194 -5.19 -25.47 -41.97
CA SER A 194 -4.78 -25.99 -43.27
C SER A 194 -5.81 -27.00 -43.79
N ARG A 195 -5.83 -27.22 -45.10
CA ARG A 195 -6.68 -28.25 -45.72
C ARG A 195 -6.30 -29.61 -45.15
N LEU A 196 -7.25 -30.26 -44.50
CA LEU A 196 -7.11 -31.57 -43.88
C LEU A 196 -8.19 -32.51 -44.40
N ASP A 197 -7.80 -33.77 -44.58
CA ASP A 197 -8.71 -34.84 -44.97
C ASP A 197 -9.15 -35.66 -43.75
N TYR A 198 -10.46 -35.91 -43.71
CA TYR A 198 -11.13 -36.70 -42.70
C TYR A 198 -11.92 -37.82 -43.38
N PHE A 199 -11.99 -38.98 -42.75
CA PHE A 199 -12.81 -40.10 -43.20
C PHE A 199 -13.88 -40.40 -42.15
N THR A 200 -15.12 -40.59 -42.59
CA THR A 200 -16.20 -40.99 -41.69
C THR A 200 -15.95 -42.40 -41.15
N LYS A 201 -16.03 -42.59 -39.84
CA LYS A 201 -15.82 -43.90 -39.19
C LYS A 201 -16.93 -44.91 -39.52
N LYS A 202 -18.14 -44.38 -39.73
CA LYS A 202 -19.39 -45.10 -40.02
C LYS A 202 -20.34 -44.13 -40.73
N VAL A 203 -21.59 -44.54 -40.98
CA VAL A 203 -22.62 -43.59 -41.41
C VAL A 203 -22.67 -42.39 -40.45
N SER A 204 -22.36 -41.21 -40.97
CA SER A 204 -22.32 -39.94 -40.25
C SER A 204 -23.36 -39.00 -40.84
N TYR A 205 -23.50 -37.83 -40.23
CA TYR A 205 -24.56 -36.89 -40.55
C TYR A 205 -24.00 -35.49 -40.71
N PHE A 206 -24.54 -34.80 -41.71
CA PHE A 206 -24.23 -33.41 -42.01
C PHE A 206 -25.17 -32.48 -41.22
N TYR A 207 -24.60 -31.50 -40.52
CA TYR A 207 -25.34 -30.50 -39.75
C TYR A 207 -25.12 -29.09 -40.32
N GLN A 208 -26.18 -28.28 -40.34
CA GLN A 208 -26.08 -26.88 -40.77
C GLN A 208 -25.36 -25.98 -39.76
N THR A 209 -25.39 -26.35 -38.48
CA THR A 209 -24.69 -25.70 -37.38
C THR A 209 -23.74 -26.70 -36.73
N PRO A 210 -22.65 -26.25 -36.06
CA PRO A 210 -21.71 -27.13 -35.38
C PRO A 210 -22.29 -27.66 -34.05
N ASP A 211 -23.50 -28.20 -34.08
CA ASP A 211 -24.21 -28.77 -32.93
C ASP A 211 -25.30 -29.74 -33.41
N THR A 212 -25.82 -30.54 -32.48
CA THR A 212 -26.86 -31.55 -32.75
C THR A 212 -28.28 -31.04 -32.42
N LYS A 213 -28.48 -29.74 -32.17
CA LYS A 213 -29.79 -29.20 -31.75
C LYS A 213 -30.77 -29.14 -32.91
N ARG A 214 -30.27 -29.11 -34.14
CA ARG A 214 -31.05 -29.22 -35.37
C ARG A 214 -30.92 -30.63 -35.94
N LYS A 215 -32.01 -31.12 -36.55
CA LYS A 215 -31.99 -32.40 -37.26
C LYS A 215 -30.94 -32.34 -38.39
N PRO A 216 -30.16 -33.42 -38.59
CA PRO A 216 -29.18 -33.46 -39.68
C PRO A 216 -29.88 -33.45 -41.04
N THR A 217 -29.24 -32.87 -42.05
CA THR A 217 -29.85 -32.64 -43.36
C THR A 217 -29.37 -33.59 -44.46
N VAL A 218 -28.23 -34.25 -44.27
CA VAL A 218 -27.68 -35.23 -45.24
C VAL A 218 -27.05 -36.40 -44.49
N LYS A 219 -27.33 -37.63 -44.93
CA LYS A 219 -26.62 -38.85 -44.50
C LYS A 219 -25.33 -38.99 -45.31
N ILE A 220 -24.21 -39.22 -44.62
CA ILE A 220 -22.89 -39.43 -45.21
C ILE A 220 -22.49 -40.89 -44.95
N PRO A 221 -22.25 -41.72 -45.99
CA PRO A 221 -21.81 -43.10 -45.79
C PRO A 221 -20.51 -43.22 -44.98
N GLY A 222 -20.23 -44.41 -44.44
CA GLY A 222 -18.93 -44.71 -43.83
C GLY A 222 -17.80 -44.64 -44.86
N ASN A 223 -16.58 -44.44 -44.37
CA ASN A 223 -15.35 -44.33 -45.17
C ASN A 223 -15.40 -43.25 -46.28
N THR A 224 -16.23 -42.23 -46.11
CA THR A 224 -16.34 -41.11 -47.06
C THR A 224 -15.27 -40.07 -46.75
N ARG A 225 -14.48 -39.68 -47.76
CA ARG A 225 -13.46 -38.63 -47.66
C ARG A 225 -14.10 -37.24 -47.62
N LEU A 226 -13.76 -36.46 -46.61
CA LEU A 226 -14.26 -35.11 -46.37
C LEU A 226 -13.08 -34.15 -46.17
N GLN A 227 -13.10 -33.03 -46.88
CA GLN A 227 -12.06 -32.01 -46.75
C GLN A 227 -12.53 -30.87 -45.85
N SER A 228 -11.66 -30.41 -44.96
CA SER A 228 -11.95 -29.26 -44.10
C SER A 228 -10.77 -28.29 -44.01
N THR A 229 -11.10 -27.00 -43.98
CA THR A 229 -10.18 -25.88 -43.72
C THR A 229 -10.60 -25.11 -42.47
N GLN A 230 -11.55 -25.64 -41.69
CA GLN A 230 -12.07 -24.95 -40.53
C GLN A 230 -12.53 -25.92 -39.45
N LYS A 231 -11.94 -25.78 -38.27
CA LYS A 231 -12.37 -26.40 -37.02
C LYS A 231 -13.27 -25.44 -36.26
N VAL A 232 -14.34 -25.94 -35.66
CA VAL A 232 -15.24 -25.18 -34.79
C VAL A 232 -15.36 -25.86 -33.44
N ILE A 233 -15.21 -25.11 -32.34
CA ILE A 233 -15.53 -25.58 -30.99
C ILE A 233 -16.87 -24.97 -30.61
N ASN A 234 -17.88 -25.80 -30.37
CA ASN A 234 -19.23 -25.33 -30.07
C ASN A 234 -19.41 -24.94 -28.60
N SER A 235 -20.60 -24.46 -28.24
CA SER A 235 -20.88 -23.88 -26.91
C SER A 235 -20.71 -24.87 -25.75
N ILE A 236 -20.76 -26.17 -26.01
CA ILE A 236 -20.55 -27.23 -25.00
C ILE A 236 -19.15 -27.88 -25.09
N GLY A 237 -18.26 -27.34 -25.91
CA GLY A 237 -16.87 -27.79 -26.01
C GLY A 237 -16.61 -28.93 -27.01
N GLN A 238 -17.60 -29.33 -27.81
CA GLN A 238 -17.41 -30.33 -28.85
C GLN A 238 -16.67 -29.74 -30.05
N THR A 239 -15.83 -30.56 -30.70
CA THR A 239 -15.13 -30.18 -31.93
C THR A 239 -15.90 -30.64 -33.16
N TRP A 240 -16.02 -29.73 -34.13
CA TRP A 240 -16.69 -29.92 -35.42
C TRP A 240 -15.79 -29.45 -36.56
N TYR A 241 -15.98 -30.02 -37.75
CA TYR A 241 -15.24 -29.65 -38.95
C TYR A 241 -16.20 -29.16 -40.03
N ARG A 242 -15.92 -28.00 -40.64
CA ARG A 242 -16.69 -27.52 -41.80
C ARG A 242 -16.22 -28.28 -43.04
N VAL A 243 -17.13 -28.98 -43.70
CA VAL A 243 -16.86 -29.84 -44.85
C VAL A 243 -17.82 -29.53 -46.00
N SER A 244 -17.45 -29.96 -47.21
CA SER A 244 -18.34 -29.96 -48.37
C SER A 244 -18.57 -31.40 -48.84
N TYR A 245 -19.83 -31.76 -49.11
CA TYR A 245 -20.22 -33.07 -49.61
C TYR A 245 -21.36 -32.92 -50.62
N LYS A 246 -21.21 -33.50 -51.82
CA LYS A 246 -22.17 -33.38 -52.94
C LYS A 246 -22.64 -31.93 -53.19
N GLY A 247 -21.69 -30.99 -53.23
CA GLY A 247 -21.95 -29.56 -53.47
C GLY A 247 -22.55 -28.78 -52.29
N LYS A 248 -22.84 -29.42 -51.15
CA LYS A 248 -23.40 -28.77 -49.95
C LYS A 248 -22.35 -28.58 -48.85
N SER A 249 -22.30 -27.40 -48.23
CA SER A 249 -21.38 -27.06 -47.12
C SER A 249 -22.04 -27.14 -45.75
N GLY A 250 -21.39 -27.79 -44.78
CA GLY A 250 -21.94 -28.01 -43.43
C GLY A 250 -20.89 -28.55 -42.46
N TYR A 251 -21.33 -29.11 -41.35
CA TYR A 251 -20.47 -29.55 -40.26
C TYR A 251 -20.63 -31.03 -39.95
N VAL A 252 -19.50 -31.69 -39.65
CA VAL A 252 -19.45 -33.06 -39.11
C VAL A 252 -18.77 -33.05 -37.76
N ASN A 253 -19.22 -33.90 -36.84
CA ASN A 253 -18.66 -33.98 -35.50
C ASN A 253 -17.32 -34.72 -35.53
N SER A 254 -16.31 -34.22 -34.82
CA SER A 254 -14.99 -34.89 -34.71
C SER A 254 -15.06 -36.31 -34.16
N ALA A 255 -16.09 -36.64 -33.39
CA ALA A 255 -16.30 -37.99 -32.89
C ALA A 255 -16.58 -39.01 -34.02
N ASP A 256 -17.17 -38.57 -35.13
CA ASP A 256 -17.63 -39.43 -36.22
C ASP A 256 -16.61 -39.58 -37.36
N VAL A 257 -15.48 -38.87 -37.28
CA VAL A 257 -14.45 -38.88 -38.32
C VAL A 257 -13.06 -39.18 -37.75
N THR A 258 -12.20 -39.80 -38.56
CA THR A 258 -10.77 -39.96 -38.28
C THR A 258 -9.97 -39.10 -39.24
N ARG A 259 -8.84 -38.57 -38.74
CA ARG A 259 -7.89 -37.83 -39.56
C ARG A 259 -6.99 -38.82 -40.28
N ASN A 260 -6.82 -38.66 -41.60
CA ASN A 260 -5.80 -39.39 -42.32
C ASN A 260 -4.46 -38.65 -42.22
N SER A 261 -3.40 -39.35 -41.83
CA SER A 261 -2.07 -38.77 -41.55
C SER A 261 -1.05 -39.04 -42.66
N SER A 262 -1.45 -39.69 -43.77
CA SER A 262 -0.54 -40.18 -44.83
C SER A 262 -0.65 -39.44 -46.17
N THR A 263 -0.93 -38.14 -46.18
CA THR A 263 -0.75 -37.31 -47.40
C THR A 263 0.54 -36.49 -47.32
N PRO A 264 1.52 -36.71 -48.24
CA PRO A 264 2.68 -35.83 -48.38
C PRO A 264 2.24 -34.40 -48.76
N PRO A 265 3.01 -33.36 -48.40
CA PRO A 265 2.74 -32.01 -48.87
C PRO A 265 2.92 -31.98 -50.40
N ILE A 266 1.89 -31.56 -51.13
CA ILE A 266 1.99 -31.34 -52.58
C ILE A 266 2.92 -30.14 -52.79
N ASN A 267 4.08 -30.40 -53.39
CA ASN A 267 4.94 -29.41 -54.03
C ASN A 267 4.21 -28.86 -55.26
N GLN A 268 3.62 -27.67 -55.13
CA GLN A 268 3.57 -26.71 -56.21
C GLN A 268 4.36 -25.48 -55.75
N PRO A 269 5.15 -24.83 -56.62
CA PRO A 269 5.79 -23.56 -56.29
C PRO A 269 4.72 -22.47 -56.28
N VAL A 270 3.96 -22.42 -55.18
CA VAL A 270 3.32 -21.19 -54.74
C VAL A 270 4.41 -20.46 -53.98
N THR A 271 4.86 -19.33 -54.51
CA THR A 271 5.62 -18.35 -53.75
C THR A 271 4.95 -18.19 -52.37
N PRO A 272 5.71 -18.30 -51.26
CA PRO A 272 5.14 -18.12 -49.93
C PRO A 272 4.38 -16.79 -49.90
N PRO A 273 3.19 -16.69 -49.29
CA PRO A 273 2.65 -15.39 -48.94
C PRO A 273 3.75 -14.69 -48.16
N ASP A 274 4.25 -13.56 -48.68
CA ASP A 274 5.43 -12.87 -48.15
C ASP A 274 5.44 -12.94 -46.63
N GLU A 275 6.46 -13.60 -46.05
CA GLU A 275 6.60 -13.58 -44.60
C GLU A 275 6.60 -12.11 -44.19
N PRO A 276 5.75 -11.70 -43.23
CA PRO A 276 5.63 -10.30 -42.88
C PRO A 276 7.01 -9.80 -42.49
N LYS A 277 7.57 -8.86 -43.25
CA LYS A 277 8.92 -8.34 -42.97
C LYS A 277 8.87 -7.51 -41.69
N TRP A 278 9.91 -7.63 -40.85
CA TRP A 278 10.08 -6.80 -39.65
C TRP A 278 11.53 -6.33 -39.54
N THR A 279 11.71 -5.20 -38.87
CA THR A 279 13.02 -4.75 -38.42
C THR A 279 13.11 -4.94 -36.91
N GLU A 280 14.33 -5.09 -36.39
CA GLU A 280 14.59 -5.16 -34.95
C GLU A 280 15.32 -3.91 -34.49
N THR A 281 14.84 -3.31 -33.40
CA THR A 281 15.55 -2.25 -32.68
C THR A 281 16.04 -2.82 -31.36
N SER A 282 17.30 -2.56 -31.03
CA SER A 282 17.89 -2.98 -29.75
C SER A 282 17.19 -2.32 -28.57
N LEU A 283 16.93 -3.11 -27.52
CA LEU A 283 16.52 -2.61 -26.21
C LEU A 283 17.60 -2.96 -25.19
N SER A 284 18.15 -1.96 -24.52
CA SER A 284 19.08 -2.14 -23.41
C SER A 284 18.48 -1.62 -22.11
N GLY A 285 18.77 -2.30 -21.01
CA GLY A 285 18.51 -1.82 -19.65
C GLY A 285 17.04 -1.78 -19.19
N LYS A 286 16.08 -2.20 -20.02
CA LYS A 286 14.63 -2.13 -19.69
C LYS A 286 14.10 -3.48 -19.21
N THR A 287 13.40 -3.46 -18.08
CA THR A 287 12.70 -4.63 -17.55
C THR A 287 11.21 -4.50 -17.79
N PHE A 288 10.57 -5.62 -18.13
CA PHE A 288 9.14 -5.71 -18.35
C PHE A 288 8.55 -6.80 -17.47
N VAL A 289 7.28 -6.65 -17.13
CA VAL A 289 6.46 -7.69 -16.53
C VAL A 289 5.39 -8.14 -17.51
N THR A 290 5.12 -9.44 -17.57
CA THR A 290 3.97 -9.96 -18.31
C THR A 290 2.66 -9.66 -17.60
N THR A 291 1.63 -9.34 -18.37
CA THR A 291 0.27 -9.14 -17.86
C THR A 291 -0.67 -10.32 -18.16
N ASP A 292 -0.16 -11.32 -18.87
CA ASP A 292 -0.81 -12.60 -19.13
C ASP A 292 0.26 -13.67 -19.43
N SER A 293 -0.13 -14.94 -19.53
CA SER A 293 0.76 -15.98 -20.03
C SER A 293 1.00 -15.82 -21.54
N LEU A 294 2.25 -15.86 -21.99
CA LEU A 294 2.65 -15.56 -23.36
C LEU A 294 3.36 -16.71 -24.05
N ASN A 295 2.99 -16.96 -25.29
CA ASN A 295 3.73 -17.86 -26.15
C ASN A 295 5.02 -17.20 -26.63
N VAL A 296 6.15 -17.82 -26.33
CA VAL A 296 7.47 -17.49 -26.90
C VAL A 296 7.58 -18.21 -28.24
N ARG A 297 7.62 -17.46 -29.34
CA ARG A 297 7.59 -18.00 -30.70
C ARG A 297 8.92 -17.83 -31.43
N SER A 298 9.21 -18.68 -32.40
CA SER A 298 10.45 -18.57 -33.20
C SER A 298 10.50 -17.32 -34.08
N LYS A 299 9.35 -16.75 -34.43
CA LYS A 299 9.20 -15.55 -35.27
C LYS A 299 8.19 -14.59 -34.63
N PRO A 300 8.26 -13.25 -34.88
CA PRO A 300 7.43 -12.23 -34.23
C PRO A 300 6.02 -12.13 -34.84
N PHE A 301 5.30 -13.24 -34.88
CA PHE A 301 3.91 -13.31 -35.32
C PHE A 301 3.22 -14.55 -34.77
N SER A 302 1.89 -14.53 -34.71
CA SER A 302 1.08 -15.54 -34.01
C SER A 302 1.15 -16.95 -34.61
N THR A 303 1.57 -17.10 -35.86
CA THR A 303 1.78 -18.39 -36.54
C THR A 303 3.20 -18.95 -36.40
N GLY A 304 4.13 -18.19 -35.82
CA GLY A 304 5.49 -18.67 -35.56
C GLY A 304 5.48 -19.90 -34.64
N LYS A 305 6.41 -20.84 -34.86
CA LYS A 305 6.54 -22.08 -34.08
C LYS A 305 6.62 -21.74 -32.59
N LEU A 306 5.79 -22.40 -31.78
CA LEU A 306 5.84 -22.26 -30.32
C LEU A 306 7.13 -22.90 -29.80
N LEU A 307 7.94 -22.13 -29.07
CA LEU A 307 9.19 -22.59 -28.46
C LEU A 307 9.04 -22.83 -26.96
N ASN A 308 8.31 -21.93 -26.28
CA ASN A 308 8.07 -21.97 -24.84
C ASN A 308 6.82 -21.14 -24.46
N THR A 309 6.43 -21.18 -23.19
CA THR A 309 5.39 -20.32 -22.60
C THR A 309 5.96 -19.57 -21.41
N LEU A 310 5.83 -18.24 -21.43
CA LEU A 310 6.24 -17.34 -20.37
C LEU A 310 5.03 -17.08 -19.46
N PRO A 311 5.11 -17.32 -18.14
CA PRO A 311 3.95 -17.21 -17.26
C PRO A 311 3.51 -15.75 -17.05
N ASP A 312 2.28 -15.57 -16.55
CA ASP A 312 1.79 -14.28 -16.07
C ASP A 312 2.65 -13.74 -14.91
N SER A 313 2.74 -12.41 -14.78
CA SER A 313 3.51 -11.70 -13.74
C SER A 313 5.01 -12.04 -13.73
N LYS A 314 5.56 -12.49 -14.84
CA LYS A 314 6.99 -12.82 -14.97
C LYS A 314 7.78 -11.59 -15.41
N LEU A 315 8.88 -11.30 -14.69
CA LEU A 315 9.87 -10.31 -15.10
C LEU A 315 10.74 -10.86 -16.25
N VAL A 316 10.96 -10.02 -17.26
CA VAL A 316 11.78 -10.29 -18.44
C VAL A 316 12.57 -9.05 -18.84
N VAL A 317 13.73 -9.26 -19.45
CA VAL A 317 14.56 -8.22 -20.03
C VAL A 317 14.67 -8.50 -21.54
N PRO A 318 13.78 -7.91 -22.37
CA PRO A 318 13.84 -8.12 -23.81
C PRO A 318 15.10 -7.50 -24.40
N ALA A 319 15.77 -8.24 -25.30
CA ALA A 319 16.96 -7.76 -25.99
C ALA A 319 16.63 -6.83 -27.18
N LYS A 320 15.46 -7.04 -27.81
CA LYS A 320 15.05 -6.31 -29.01
C LYS A 320 13.53 -6.14 -29.07
N LYS A 321 13.08 -5.10 -29.77
CA LYS A 321 11.68 -4.85 -30.14
C LYS A 321 11.57 -4.82 -31.66
N THR A 322 10.56 -5.48 -32.20
CA THR A 322 10.31 -5.49 -33.63
C THR A 322 9.37 -4.36 -34.04
N SER A 323 9.46 -3.91 -35.30
CA SER A 323 8.57 -2.88 -35.86
C SER A 323 7.08 -3.23 -35.74
N ASN A 324 6.75 -4.53 -35.76
CA ASN A 324 5.39 -5.04 -35.59
C ASN A 324 4.99 -5.31 -34.12
N GLY A 325 5.73 -4.78 -33.15
CA GLY A 325 5.32 -4.75 -31.73
C GLY A 325 5.58 -6.02 -30.91
N TRP A 326 6.45 -6.92 -31.39
CA TRP A 326 6.92 -8.08 -30.62
C TRP A 326 8.26 -7.80 -29.95
N TYR A 327 8.57 -8.57 -28.92
CA TYR A 327 9.77 -8.41 -28.12
C TYR A 327 10.54 -9.72 -28.07
N LYS A 328 11.83 -9.66 -28.37
CA LYS A 328 12.73 -10.81 -28.33
C LYS A 328 13.20 -11.03 -26.89
N VAL A 329 12.85 -12.16 -26.31
CA VAL A 329 13.12 -12.52 -24.91
C VAL A 329 13.81 -13.88 -24.83
N THR A 330 14.59 -14.06 -23.77
CA THR A 330 15.18 -15.36 -23.41
C THR A 330 14.56 -15.83 -22.10
N TYR A 331 14.00 -17.04 -22.10
CA TYR A 331 13.40 -17.64 -20.91
C TYR A 331 13.69 -19.14 -20.87
N GLN A 332 14.26 -19.60 -19.75
CA GLN A 332 14.72 -20.99 -19.57
C GLN A 332 15.59 -21.47 -20.75
N GLN A 333 16.62 -20.69 -21.06
CA GLN A 333 17.59 -20.95 -22.15
C GLN A 333 17.00 -20.97 -23.57
N LYS A 334 15.70 -20.68 -23.75
CA LYS A 334 15.06 -20.54 -25.07
C LYS A 334 14.87 -19.08 -25.44
N THR A 335 15.35 -18.70 -26.62
CA THR A 335 15.21 -17.34 -27.18
C THR A 335 14.12 -17.33 -28.24
N GLY A 336 13.19 -16.37 -28.15
CA GLY A 336 12.13 -16.18 -29.13
C GLY A 336 11.37 -14.87 -28.93
N TYR A 337 10.24 -14.70 -29.61
CA TYR A 337 9.46 -13.47 -29.62
C TYR A 337 8.15 -13.63 -28.85
N VAL A 338 7.80 -12.64 -28.04
CA VAL A 338 6.51 -12.51 -27.35
C VAL A 338 5.79 -11.24 -27.76
N SER A 339 4.45 -11.24 -27.70
CA SER A 339 3.64 -10.08 -28.07
C SER A 339 3.80 -8.94 -27.06
N GLY A 340 4.24 -7.77 -27.50
CA GLY A 340 4.40 -6.58 -26.67
C GLY A 340 3.13 -6.03 -26.04
N LYS A 341 1.95 -6.36 -26.60
CA LYS A 341 0.63 -6.04 -26.04
C LYS A 341 0.47 -6.45 -24.57
N TYR A 342 1.18 -7.49 -24.15
CA TYR A 342 1.09 -8.07 -22.81
C TYR A 342 2.36 -7.88 -22.00
N LEU A 343 3.22 -6.95 -22.41
CA LEU A 343 4.38 -6.51 -21.65
C LEU A 343 4.15 -5.10 -21.13
N LYS A 344 4.50 -4.87 -19.87
CA LYS A 344 4.53 -3.54 -19.26
C LYS A 344 5.91 -3.25 -18.72
N GLU A 345 6.48 -2.12 -19.13
CA GLU A 345 7.77 -1.65 -18.62
C GLU A 345 7.66 -1.34 -17.12
N VAL A 346 8.68 -1.75 -16.36
CA VAL A 346 8.75 -1.62 -14.91
C VAL A 346 10.15 -1.22 -14.46
N ILE A 347 10.24 -0.57 -13.31
CA ILE A 347 11.47 -0.30 -12.58
C ILE A 347 11.57 -1.37 -11.49
N THR A 348 12.66 -2.12 -11.43
CA THR A 348 12.84 -3.17 -10.42
C THR A 348 14.27 -3.23 -9.91
N GLY A 349 14.42 -3.50 -8.62
CA GLY A 349 15.70 -3.84 -8.01
C GLY A 349 16.05 -5.33 -8.06
N ASP A 350 15.26 -6.15 -8.77
CA ASP A 350 15.57 -7.55 -9.01
C ASP A 350 16.78 -7.66 -9.97
N PRO A 351 17.92 -8.27 -9.56
CA PRO A 351 19.07 -8.47 -10.41
C PRO A 351 18.89 -9.59 -11.45
N MET A 352 17.72 -10.23 -11.53
CA MET A 352 17.40 -11.43 -12.34
C MET A 352 18.22 -12.68 -12.00
N THR A 353 19.24 -12.54 -11.15
CA THR A 353 20.15 -13.57 -10.67
C THR A 353 20.15 -13.53 -9.15
N ARG A 354 19.55 -14.55 -8.52
CA ARG A 354 19.33 -14.58 -7.06
C ARG A 354 20.55 -15.10 -6.29
N LYS A 355 21.71 -14.50 -6.51
CA LYS A 355 22.96 -14.81 -5.80
C LYS A 355 23.51 -13.55 -5.12
N GLY A 356 24.06 -13.70 -3.92
CA GLY A 356 24.72 -12.61 -3.18
C GLY A 356 23.92 -12.04 -2.01
N TYR A 357 24.48 -11.00 -1.40
CA TYR A 357 24.00 -10.42 -0.14
C TYR A 357 22.57 -9.87 -0.17
N GLN A 358 22.02 -9.56 -1.34
CA GLN A 358 20.63 -9.08 -1.45
C GLN A 358 19.60 -10.13 -0.97
N PHE A 359 19.98 -11.42 -0.97
CA PHE A 359 19.08 -12.55 -0.73
C PHE A 359 19.51 -13.47 0.43
N ILE A 360 20.56 -13.12 1.19
CA ILE A 360 20.93 -13.90 2.39
C ILE A 360 19.91 -13.67 3.51
N ASP A 361 19.71 -14.67 4.37
CA ASP A 361 18.93 -14.48 5.59
C ASP A 361 19.72 -13.62 6.58
N LEU A 362 19.27 -12.38 6.80
CA LEU A 362 19.90 -11.37 7.64
C LEU A 362 19.80 -11.67 9.14
N ARG A 363 19.20 -12.80 9.52
CA ARG A 363 19.24 -13.34 10.89
C ARG A 363 20.44 -14.26 11.13
N THR A 364 21.19 -14.59 10.09
CA THR A 364 22.43 -15.36 10.19
C THR A 364 23.59 -14.50 10.69
N LYS A 365 24.52 -15.11 11.41
CA LYS A 365 25.76 -14.45 11.83
C LYS A 365 26.66 -14.19 10.62
N SER A 366 27.26 -13.01 10.55
CA SER A 366 28.29 -12.70 9.55
C SER A 366 29.69 -13.05 10.08
N PRO A 367 30.64 -13.49 9.23
CA PRO A 367 32.04 -13.67 9.62
C PRO A 367 32.86 -12.38 9.53
N VAL A 368 32.22 -11.23 9.25
CA VAL A 368 32.89 -9.92 9.18
C VAL A 368 33.56 -9.56 10.50
N THR A 369 34.73 -8.92 10.42
CA THR A 369 35.45 -8.37 11.57
C THR A 369 35.18 -6.87 11.73
N ALA A 370 35.37 -6.35 12.95
CA ALA A 370 35.31 -4.92 13.20
C ALA A 370 36.33 -4.13 12.35
N SER A 371 37.52 -4.70 12.14
CA SER A 371 38.58 -4.08 11.33
C SER A 371 38.15 -3.88 9.87
N GLN A 372 37.52 -4.88 9.24
CA GLN A 372 36.99 -4.75 7.86
C GLN A 372 35.96 -3.63 7.73
N ILE A 373 35.02 -3.53 8.69
CA ILE A 373 34.03 -2.45 8.73
C ILE A 373 34.71 -1.09 8.89
N ASN A 374 35.65 -0.99 9.84
CA ASN A 374 36.38 0.25 10.12
C ASN A 374 37.20 0.71 8.92
N HIS A 375 37.92 -0.21 8.26
CA HIS A 375 38.73 0.09 7.09
C HIS A 375 37.87 0.67 5.96
N TYR A 376 36.74 0.04 5.65
CA TYR A 376 35.83 0.51 4.60
C TYR A 376 35.29 1.93 4.87
N ILE A 377 34.95 2.23 6.12
CA ILE A 377 34.49 3.57 6.52
C ILE A 377 35.64 4.59 6.43
N ALA A 378 36.83 4.24 6.95
CA ALA A 378 38.00 5.11 6.97
C ALA A 378 38.45 5.51 5.55
N VAL A 379 38.46 4.57 4.60
CA VAL A 379 38.76 4.86 3.19
C VAL A 379 37.80 5.90 2.62
N ASN A 380 36.49 5.78 2.89
CA ASN A 380 35.51 6.75 2.39
C ASN A 380 35.69 8.14 3.03
N VAL A 381 35.93 8.16 4.34
CA VAL A 381 36.16 9.41 5.09
C VAL A 381 37.40 10.14 4.58
N LYS A 382 38.51 9.42 4.39
CA LYS A 382 39.76 9.97 3.83
C LYS A 382 39.53 10.54 2.44
N ALA A 383 38.85 9.80 1.56
CA ALA A 383 38.59 10.24 0.19
C ALA A 383 37.69 11.49 0.10
N LYS A 384 36.74 11.67 1.04
CA LYS A 384 35.79 12.78 1.01
C LYS A 384 36.19 13.97 1.88
N GLY A 385 37.16 13.82 2.77
CA GLY A 385 37.56 14.87 3.73
C GLY A 385 36.45 15.32 4.67
N LYS A 386 35.47 14.44 4.97
CA LYS A 386 34.30 14.78 5.82
C LYS A 386 34.33 14.01 7.14
N PRO A 387 34.04 14.65 8.28
CA PRO A 387 33.95 13.95 9.56
C PRO A 387 32.82 12.92 9.52
N SER A 388 33.06 11.76 10.13
CA SER A 388 32.10 10.68 10.26
C SER A 388 32.03 10.20 11.70
N VAL A 389 30.80 10.02 12.19
CA VAL A 389 30.54 9.43 13.50
C VAL A 389 30.72 7.91 13.53
N LEU A 390 30.94 7.27 12.37
CA LEU A 390 31.11 5.82 12.25
C LEU A 390 32.57 5.36 12.31
N LEU A 391 33.53 6.28 12.34
CA LEU A 391 34.95 5.93 12.48
C LEU A 391 35.18 5.07 13.73
N ASN A 392 35.87 3.95 13.55
CA ASN A 392 36.20 2.99 14.61
C ASN A 392 34.99 2.36 15.33
N LYS A 393 33.79 2.41 14.73
CA LYS A 393 32.56 1.85 15.32
C LYS A 393 32.23 0.41 14.89
N GLY A 394 33.12 -0.25 14.16
CA GLY A 394 32.94 -1.63 13.69
C GLY A 394 32.54 -2.61 14.79
N GLN A 395 33.16 -2.51 15.97
CA GLN A 395 32.86 -3.41 17.10
C GLN A 395 31.43 -3.22 17.64
N ALA A 396 30.87 -2.01 17.58
CA ALA A 396 29.51 -1.75 18.01
C ALA A 396 28.49 -2.51 17.14
N PHE A 397 28.74 -2.62 15.83
CA PHE A 397 27.91 -3.42 14.93
C PHE A 397 28.02 -4.92 15.21
N ILE A 398 29.23 -5.42 15.51
CA ILE A 398 29.43 -6.82 15.91
C ILE A 398 28.66 -7.12 17.20
N ASN A 399 28.81 -6.26 18.22
CA ASN A 399 28.16 -6.42 19.51
C ASN A 399 26.63 -6.42 19.38
N ALA A 400 26.05 -5.44 18.67
CA ALA A 400 24.61 -5.35 18.45
C ALA A 400 24.07 -6.52 17.61
N GLY A 401 24.81 -6.93 16.57
CA GLY A 401 24.45 -8.07 15.72
C GLY A 401 24.43 -9.38 16.51
N ASN A 402 25.43 -9.63 17.36
CA ASN A 402 25.47 -10.78 18.26
C ASN A 402 24.33 -10.74 19.29
N LYS A 403 24.08 -9.57 19.90
CA LYS A 403 23.07 -9.39 20.94
C LYS A 403 21.65 -9.68 20.47
N TYR A 404 21.29 -9.25 19.25
CA TYR A 404 19.93 -9.39 18.73
C TYR A 404 19.78 -10.46 17.64
N GLY A 405 20.86 -11.14 17.26
CA GLY A 405 20.83 -12.13 16.18
C GLY A 405 20.50 -11.50 14.83
N VAL A 406 21.21 -10.42 14.49
CA VAL A 406 21.14 -9.72 13.20
C VAL A 406 22.52 -9.73 12.56
N ASN A 407 22.58 -9.96 11.26
CA ASN A 407 23.81 -9.99 10.49
C ASN A 407 24.56 -8.64 10.62
N ALA A 408 25.73 -8.65 11.28
CA ALA A 408 26.47 -7.43 11.62
C ALA A 408 27.02 -6.69 10.38
N LEU A 409 27.35 -7.42 9.31
CA LEU A 409 27.78 -6.84 8.03
C LEU A 409 26.63 -6.03 7.42
N TYR A 410 25.42 -6.58 7.45
CA TYR A 410 24.22 -5.86 7.03
C TYR A 410 23.95 -4.63 7.89
N LEU A 411 24.03 -4.72 9.22
CA LEU A 411 23.82 -3.56 10.09
C LEU A 411 24.78 -2.42 9.76
N ALA A 412 26.06 -2.72 9.57
CA ALA A 412 27.06 -1.73 9.18
C ALA A 412 26.77 -1.14 7.79
N ALA A 413 26.52 -1.99 6.79
CA ALA A 413 26.21 -1.55 5.42
C ALA A 413 24.94 -0.69 5.35
N HIS A 414 23.91 -1.07 6.09
CA HIS A 414 22.64 -0.35 6.19
C HIS A 414 22.85 1.01 6.86
N ALA A 415 23.55 1.05 8.00
CA ALA A 415 23.89 2.32 8.66
C ALA A 415 24.71 3.24 7.77
N ILE A 416 25.71 2.72 7.07
CA ILE A 416 26.52 3.49 6.10
C ILE A 416 25.62 4.08 5.00
N HIS A 417 24.70 3.28 4.46
CA HIS A 417 23.81 3.73 3.39
C HIS A 417 22.86 4.85 3.85
N GLU A 418 22.14 4.65 4.95
CA GLU A 418 21.12 5.59 5.45
C GLU A 418 21.72 6.92 5.95
N SER A 419 22.94 6.87 6.48
CA SER A 419 23.60 8.05 7.07
C SER A 419 24.57 8.76 6.12
N GLY A 420 24.77 8.22 4.92
CA GLY A 420 25.83 8.67 4.01
C GLY A 420 27.22 8.54 4.64
N TYR A 421 27.56 7.35 5.16
CA TYR A 421 28.79 7.07 5.92
C TYR A 421 28.88 7.85 7.25
N GLY A 422 27.76 8.19 7.88
CA GLY A 422 27.75 8.87 9.17
C GLY A 422 28.09 10.35 9.09
N THR A 423 28.06 10.95 7.90
CA THR A 423 28.46 12.35 7.67
C THR A 423 27.29 13.33 7.62
N SER A 424 26.04 12.85 7.67
CA SER A 424 24.87 13.74 7.63
C SER A 424 24.84 14.64 8.87
N ASN A 425 24.25 15.84 8.75
CA ASN A 425 24.11 16.75 9.90
C ASN A 425 23.40 16.06 11.06
N ILE A 426 22.35 15.28 10.80
CA ILE A 426 21.63 14.50 11.82
C ILE A 426 22.55 13.46 12.48
N SER A 427 23.37 12.74 11.71
CA SER A 427 24.34 11.78 12.27
C SER A 427 25.36 12.49 13.18
N LEU A 428 25.97 13.57 12.69
CA LEU A 428 27.01 14.33 13.41
C LEU A 428 26.45 15.03 14.66
N GLY A 429 25.25 15.58 14.55
CA GLY A 429 24.66 16.43 15.59
C GLY A 429 23.78 15.69 16.59
N LYS A 430 23.25 14.51 16.24
CA LYS A 430 22.25 13.76 17.05
C LYS A 430 22.64 12.31 17.31
N TYR A 431 23.73 11.83 16.73
CA TYR A 431 24.09 10.41 16.72
C TYR A 431 22.96 9.52 16.19
N ASN A 432 22.26 9.99 15.16
CA ASN A 432 21.10 9.31 14.59
C ASN A 432 21.36 9.00 13.12
N LEU A 433 21.70 7.75 12.84
CA LEU A 433 22.15 7.28 11.52
C LEU A 433 20.97 7.08 10.54
N PHE A 434 19.73 7.05 11.01
CA PHE A 434 18.53 6.62 10.26
C PHE A 434 17.45 7.70 10.22
N GLY A 435 17.74 8.90 10.71
CA GLY A 435 16.78 10.00 10.70
C GLY A 435 15.52 9.74 11.54
N PHE A 436 15.57 8.87 12.56
CA PHE A 436 14.41 8.63 13.41
C PHE A 436 13.85 9.93 13.97
N GLY A 437 12.55 10.16 13.82
CA GLY A 437 11.88 11.38 14.28
C GLY A 437 12.09 12.62 13.41
N ALA A 438 12.84 12.53 12.30
CA ALA A 438 12.95 13.62 11.33
C ALA A 438 11.63 13.77 10.56
N PHE A 439 11.21 15.00 10.34
CA PHE A 439 10.03 15.36 9.56
C PHE A 439 10.42 16.40 8.52
N ASP A 440 9.69 16.49 7.40
CA ASP A 440 9.99 17.44 6.31
C ASP A 440 10.07 18.90 6.81
N LEU A 441 9.19 19.28 7.73
CA LEU A 441 9.18 20.62 8.32
C LEU A 441 10.23 20.83 9.41
N THR A 442 10.74 19.76 10.03
CA THR A 442 11.71 19.83 11.14
C THR A 442 12.75 18.71 11.04
N PRO A 443 13.53 18.62 9.95
CA PRO A 443 14.35 17.45 9.68
C PRO A 443 15.45 17.28 10.72
N PHE A 444 16.05 18.37 11.20
CA PHE A 444 17.08 18.32 12.23
C PHE A 444 16.51 18.35 13.64
N VAL A 445 15.67 19.33 13.98
CA VAL A 445 15.11 19.48 15.34
C VAL A 445 14.16 18.33 15.68
N GLY A 446 13.34 17.87 14.74
CA GLY A 446 12.43 16.76 14.96
C GLY A 446 13.15 15.47 15.34
N ALA A 447 14.30 15.22 14.68
CA ALA A 447 15.07 14.00 14.81
C ALA A 447 15.45 13.66 16.27
N TYR A 448 15.45 12.37 16.57
CA TYR A 448 15.85 11.86 17.87
C TYR A 448 17.32 12.10 18.10
N ARG A 449 17.66 12.56 19.30
CA ARG A 449 19.01 12.55 19.83
C ARG A 449 19.28 11.25 20.55
N PHE A 450 20.35 10.58 20.17
CA PHE A 450 20.93 9.48 20.93
C PHE A 450 22.09 10.00 21.77
N SER A 451 22.36 9.34 22.88
CA SER A 451 23.49 9.66 23.78
C SER A 451 24.83 9.30 23.16
N SER A 452 24.87 8.28 22.31
CA SER A 452 26.04 7.83 21.57
C SER A 452 25.64 7.13 20.27
N ILE A 453 26.61 6.90 19.40
CA ILE A 453 26.42 6.11 18.18
C ILE A 453 26.16 4.64 18.50
N GLU A 454 26.80 4.11 19.53
CA GLU A 454 26.59 2.75 20.03
C GLU A 454 25.14 2.54 20.47
N GLN A 455 24.53 3.51 21.15
CA GLN A 455 23.12 3.45 21.51
C GLN A 455 22.22 3.43 20.27
N ASN A 456 22.54 4.22 19.24
CA ASN A 456 21.78 4.22 18.00
C ASN A 456 21.91 2.86 17.28
N ILE A 457 23.13 2.32 17.16
CA ILE A 457 23.39 1.00 16.55
C ILE A 457 22.63 -0.11 17.29
N ASP A 458 22.64 -0.13 18.62
CA ASP A 458 21.85 -1.08 19.44
C ASP A 458 20.35 -0.94 19.16
N TYR A 459 19.84 0.30 19.14
CA TYR A 459 18.44 0.60 18.84
C TYR A 459 18.02 0.08 17.46
N ILE A 460 18.80 0.32 16.42
CA ILE A 460 18.49 -0.10 15.04
C ILE A 460 18.51 -1.62 14.92
N ALA A 461 19.51 -2.28 15.53
CA ALA A 461 19.59 -3.73 15.51
C ALA A 461 18.33 -4.36 16.12
N ARG A 462 17.88 -3.85 17.27
CA ARG A 462 16.63 -4.29 17.89
C ARG A 462 15.39 -3.95 17.05
N GLU A 463 15.32 -2.74 16.49
CA GLU A 463 14.20 -2.31 15.64
C GLU A 463 14.06 -3.21 14.40
N MET A 464 15.16 -3.48 13.68
CA MET A 464 15.14 -4.37 12.50
C MET A 464 14.76 -5.79 12.88
N LYS A 465 15.29 -6.30 14.00
CA LYS A 465 14.97 -7.62 14.51
C LYS A 465 13.51 -7.76 14.92
N ALA A 466 12.94 -6.75 15.59
CA ALA A 466 11.55 -6.74 16.06
C ALA A 466 10.54 -6.57 14.92
N THR A 467 10.96 -6.03 13.78
CA THR A 467 10.08 -5.66 12.66
C THR A 467 10.35 -6.47 11.40
N TYR A 468 11.21 -5.98 10.52
CA TYR A 468 11.42 -6.52 9.18
C TYR A 468 11.96 -7.95 9.16
N LEU A 469 12.67 -8.37 10.21
CA LEU A 469 13.23 -9.72 10.36
C LEU A 469 12.38 -10.64 11.26
N ASN A 470 11.19 -10.20 11.69
CA ASN A 470 10.29 -10.97 12.54
C ASN A 470 9.04 -11.43 11.77
N PRO A 471 8.84 -12.75 11.54
CA PRO A 471 7.66 -13.29 10.86
C PRO A 471 6.30 -12.90 11.44
N HIS A 472 6.25 -12.48 12.71
CA HIS A 472 5.03 -12.01 13.38
C HIS A 472 4.74 -10.52 13.14
N SER A 473 5.68 -9.77 12.54
CA SER A 473 5.48 -8.37 12.20
C SER A 473 4.76 -8.24 10.86
N TRP A 474 3.82 -7.29 10.77
CA TRP A 474 3.19 -6.94 9.49
C TRP A 474 4.18 -6.43 8.43
N LYS A 475 5.37 -5.96 8.87
CA LYS A 475 6.46 -5.52 7.99
C LYS A 475 7.24 -6.68 7.35
N TYR A 476 7.02 -7.92 7.77
CA TYR A 476 7.77 -9.07 7.29
C TYR A 476 7.36 -9.50 5.88
N LYS A 477 8.33 -9.49 4.97
CA LYS A 477 8.20 -9.95 3.57
C LYS A 477 9.37 -10.84 3.13
N GLY A 478 10.07 -11.43 4.10
CA GLY A 478 11.30 -12.19 3.92
C GLY A 478 12.44 -11.59 4.74
N ALA A 479 13.25 -12.43 5.36
CA ALA A 479 14.36 -12.02 6.22
C ALA A 479 15.62 -11.58 5.45
N TYR A 480 15.47 -10.99 4.26
CA TYR A 480 16.54 -10.57 3.35
C TYR A 480 16.26 -9.18 2.79
N LEU A 481 17.27 -8.50 2.24
CA LEU A 481 17.14 -7.11 1.76
C LEU A 481 16.03 -6.95 0.71
N GLY A 482 16.01 -7.84 -0.28
CA GLY A 482 14.97 -7.88 -1.31
C GLY A 482 14.95 -6.65 -2.22
N PHE A 483 13.79 -6.34 -2.78
CA PHE A 483 13.59 -5.25 -3.74
C PHE A 483 12.10 -4.90 -3.89
N THR A 484 11.83 -3.77 -4.55
CA THR A 484 10.49 -3.51 -5.10
C THR A 484 10.53 -3.49 -6.62
N THR A 485 9.40 -3.89 -7.22
CA THR A 485 9.11 -3.65 -8.63
C THR A 485 7.99 -2.64 -8.72
N LYS A 486 8.12 -1.65 -9.58
CA LYS A 486 7.16 -0.55 -9.73
C LYS A 486 6.83 -0.30 -11.19
N SER A 487 5.61 0.15 -11.45
CA SER A 487 5.26 0.76 -12.74
C SER A 487 6.07 2.04 -12.96
N LEU A 488 6.12 2.53 -14.20
CA LEU A 488 6.69 3.84 -14.51
C LEU A 488 5.95 5.00 -13.79
N SER A 489 4.70 4.79 -13.38
CA SER A 489 3.95 5.70 -12.52
C SER A 489 4.22 5.51 -11.01
N ASN A 490 5.33 4.86 -10.65
CA ASN A 490 5.79 4.64 -9.28
C ASN A 490 4.84 3.81 -8.39
N SER A 491 3.90 3.06 -8.99
CA SER A 491 3.01 2.15 -8.25
C SER A 491 3.69 0.80 -8.05
N ARG A 492 3.83 0.33 -6.81
CA ARG A 492 4.45 -0.96 -6.50
C ARG A 492 3.60 -2.14 -6.97
N LEU A 493 4.25 -3.12 -7.61
CA LEU A 493 3.70 -4.42 -7.97
C LEU A 493 4.05 -5.40 -6.86
N ASP A 494 3.12 -5.60 -5.93
CA ASP A 494 3.34 -6.43 -4.74
C ASP A 494 3.73 -7.89 -5.07
N ALA A 495 3.18 -8.47 -6.15
CA ALA A 495 3.52 -9.83 -6.58
C ALA A 495 4.97 -9.98 -7.08
N ASN A 496 5.63 -8.86 -7.39
CA ASN A 496 7.00 -8.80 -7.89
C ASN A 496 7.89 -7.99 -6.92
N SER A 497 7.53 -7.94 -5.64
CA SER A 497 8.28 -7.23 -4.60
C SER A 497 8.42 -8.12 -3.37
N GLU A 498 9.54 -8.03 -2.66
CA GLU A 498 9.84 -8.94 -1.55
C GLU A 498 10.95 -8.40 -0.63
N GLY A 499 11.17 -9.10 0.49
CA GLY A 499 12.18 -8.77 1.49
C GLY A 499 11.90 -7.46 2.22
N MET A 500 12.91 -6.96 2.93
CA MET A 500 12.82 -5.71 3.69
C MET A 500 12.36 -4.54 2.83
N ASN A 501 12.90 -4.43 1.60
CA ASN A 501 12.62 -3.31 0.71
C ASN A 501 11.14 -3.17 0.34
N PHE A 502 10.33 -4.23 0.51
CA PHE A 502 8.89 -4.16 0.26
C PHE A 502 8.23 -2.98 0.98
N TYR A 503 8.57 -2.74 2.26
CA TYR A 503 8.03 -1.64 3.06
C TYR A 503 9.10 -0.67 3.57
N TYR A 504 10.38 -0.96 3.40
CA TYR A 504 11.45 -0.15 4.00
C TYR A 504 11.70 1.14 3.23
N ALA A 505 11.99 1.04 1.93
CA ALA A 505 12.34 2.19 1.11
C ALA A 505 11.41 2.35 -0.10
N SER A 506 11.32 3.59 -0.57
CA SER A 506 10.68 3.89 -1.85
C SER A 506 11.59 3.57 -3.03
N ASP A 507 12.92 3.55 -2.85
CA ASP A 507 13.86 3.15 -3.89
C ASP A 507 13.79 1.64 -4.17
N SER A 508 13.52 1.29 -5.42
CA SER A 508 13.51 -0.11 -5.88
C SER A 508 14.86 -0.79 -5.72
N PHE A 509 15.96 -0.04 -5.81
CA PHE A 509 17.34 -0.53 -5.77
C PHE A 509 17.99 -0.48 -4.38
N TRP A 510 17.27 -0.05 -3.34
CA TRP A 510 17.80 0.06 -1.97
C TRP A 510 18.50 -1.22 -1.49
N GLY A 511 17.88 -2.39 -1.70
CA GLY A 511 18.46 -3.67 -1.28
C GLY A 511 19.76 -3.99 -2.03
N LYS A 512 19.84 -3.64 -3.32
CA LYS A 512 21.06 -3.76 -4.13
C LYS A 512 22.15 -2.81 -3.63
N ALA A 513 21.79 -1.58 -3.25
CA ALA A 513 22.75 -0.60 -2.74
C ALA A 513 23.39 -1.04 -1.42
N ILE A 514 22.59 -1.56 -0.48
CA ILE A 514 23.11 -2.13 0.77
C ILE A 514 23.97 -3.36 0.50
N ALA A 515 23.49 -4.31 -0.31
CA ALA A 515 24.26 -5.49 -0.69
C ALA A 515 25.62 -5.12 -1.31
N SER A 516 25.68 -4.03 -2.08
CA SER A 516 26.92 -3.52 -2.66
C SER A 516 27.90 -2.99 -1.62
N HIS A 517 27.42 -2.37 -0.53
CA HIS A 517 28.29 -2.03 0.61
C HIS A 517 28.78 -3.29 1.32
N MET A 518 27.91 -4.29 1.50
CA MET A 518 28.29 -5.56 2.12
C MET A 518 29.41 -6.25 1.33
N GLU A 519 29.27 -6.33 0.00
CA GLU A 519 30.26 -6.92 -0.91
C GLU A 519 31.64 -6.24 -0.80
N ARG A 520 31.67 -4.90 -0.72
CA ARG A 520 32.92 -4.14 -0.61
C ARG A 520 33.59 -4.22 0.76
N ILE A 521 32.83 -4.49 1.82
CA ILE A 521 33.39 -4.71 3.16
C ILE A 521 33.94 -6.14 3.28
N LEU A 522 33.18 -7.11 2.77
CA LEU A 522 33.52 -8.53 2.81
C LEU A 522 32.90 -9.23 1.58
N PRO A 523 33.71 -9.72 0.62
CA PRO A 523 33.20 -10.43 -0.56
C PRO A 523 32.27 -11.58 -0.21
N TYR A 524 31.23 -11.79 -1.02
CA TYR A 524 30.20 -12.79 -0.75
C TYR A 524 30.76 -14.22 -0.83
N ASN A 525 30.56 -14.99 0.24
CA ASN A 525 30.89 -16.42 0.30
C ASN A 525 29.60 -17.26 0.33
N GLU A 526 29.29 -17.90 -0.78
CA GLU A 526 28.10 -18.75 -0.93
C GLU A 526 28.10 -19.96 0.02
N ASN A 527 29.25 -20.63 0.18
CA ASN A 527 29.39 -21.82 1.01
C ASN A 527 29.14 -21.50 2.49
N TYR A 528 29.60 -20.33 2.95
CA TYR A 528 29.32 -19.88 4.32
C TYR A 528 27.82 -19.71 4.55
N TYR A 529 27.14 -18.91 3.70
CA TYR A 529 25.73 -18.58 3.91
C TYR A 529 24.77 -19.75 3.62
N ARG A 530 25.20 -20.74 2.85
CA ARG A 530 24.48 -22.01 2.68
C ARG A 530 24.37 -22.79 3.99
N ASN A 531 25.38 -22.69 4.86
CA ASN A 531 25.48 -23.43 6.12
C ASN A 531 25.15 -22.60 7.38
N ALA A 532 25.11 -21.27 7.25
CA ALA A 532 24.86 -20.37 8.36
C ALA A 532 23.43 -20.53 8.91
N LYS A 533 23.30 -20.67 10.24
CA LYS A 533 22.00 -20.86 10.89
C LYS A 533 21.39 -19.51 11.31
N PRO A 534 20.12 -19.25 10.98
CA PRO A 534 19.45 -18.02 11.40
C PRO A 534 19.13 -18.06 12.90
N ASN A 535 19.30 -16.91 13.57
CA ASN A 535 18.78 -16.73 14.92
C ASN A 535 17.27 -16.45 14.86
N LEU A 536 16.46 -17.30 15.50
CA LEU A 536 14.99 -17.22 15.49
C LEU A 536 14.39 -16.58 16.75
N THR A 537 15.21 -16.00 17.63
CA THR A 537 14.74 -15.26 18.80
C THR A 537 14.13 -13.93 18.39
N TYR A 538 12.99 -13.56 18.98
CA TYR A 538 12.28 -12.31 18.67
C TYR A 538 12.35 -11.33 19.85
N TYR A 539 12.32 -10.04 19.53
CA TYR A 539 12.39 -8.96 20.51
C TYR A 539 11.21 -8.01 20.31
N SER A 540 10.81 -7.31 21.37
CA SER A 540 9.90 -6.17 21.24
C SER A 540 10.64 -4.98 20.65
N GLN A 541 9.91 -4.08 19.98
CA GLN A 541 10.47 -2.82 19.48
C GLN A 541 11.09 -2.02 20.64
N PRO A 542 12.22 -1.34 20.43
CA PRO A 542 12.78 -0.43 21.42
C PRO A 542 11.84 0.75 21.67
N GLY A 543 11.75 1.20 22.93
CA GLY A 543 11.10 2.46 23.26
C GLY A 543 11.92 3.66 22.79
N LYS A 544 11.28 4.84 22.65
CA LYS A 544 11.97 6.07 22.24
C LYS A 544 13.13 6.40 23.21
N PRO A 545 14.33 6.74 22.72
CA PRO A 545 15.46 7.08 23.58
C PRO A 545 15.21 8.42 24.30
N GLY A 546 15.71 8.58 25.54
CA GLY A 546 15.47 9.75 26.39
C GLY A 546 16.23 11.04 26.05
N GLY A 547 16.75 11.19 24.82
CA GLY A 547 17.51 12.37 24.41
C GLY A 547 16.69 13.65 24.23
N LYS A 548 17.38 14.79 24.22
CA LYS A 548 16.79 16.12 24.03
C LYS A 548 17.76 17.10 23.35
N ASP A 549 17.21 18.12 22.72
CA ASP A 549 17.95 19.31 22.32
C ASP A 549 17.82 20.39 23.37
N VAL A 550 18.90 21.13 23.59
CA VAL A 550 18.97 22.31 24.45
C VAL A 550 19.24 23.50 23.56
N PHE A 551 18.39 24.51 23.66
CA PHE A 551 18.48 25.74 22.89
C PHE A 551 19.11 26.87 23.73
N PRO A 552 19.63 27.93 23.10
CA PRO A 552 20.07 29.12 23.82
C PRO A 552 19.00 29.63 24.81
N ALA A 553 19.42 30.06 25.99
CA ALA A 553 18.52 30.41 27.09
C ALA A 553 17.49 31.51 26.74
N ASP A 554 17.78 32.33 25.73
CA ASP A 554 16.92 33.42 25.27
C ASP A 554 16.25 33.12 23.91
N THR A 555 16.05 31.84 23.56
CA THR A 555 15.34 31.48 22.32
C THR A 555 13.86 31.87 22.44
N GLN A 556 13.48 32.93 21.73
CA GLN A 556 12.16 33.54 21.74
C GLN A 556 11.23 32.85 20.74
N ALA A 557 10.07 32.45 21.22
CA ALA A 557 9.02 31.83 20.45
C ALA A 557 7.67 32.54 20.66
N VAL A 558 6.77 32.35 19.70
CA VAL A 558 5.41 32.89 19.73
C VAL A 558 4.44 31.76 19.48
N SER A 559 3.37 31.69 20.28
CA SER A 559 2.29 30.73 20.09
C SER A 559 1.44 31.09 18.86
N MET A 560 1.24 30.13 17.97
CA MET A 560 0.36 30.27 16.81
C MET A 560 -1.06 29.76 17.09
N ASN A 561 -1.22 29.02 18.18
CA ASN A 561 -2.49 28.54 18.71
C ASN A 561 -2.39 28.39 20.24
N THR A 562 -3.47 27.96 20.90
CA THR A 562 -3.49 27.75 22.34
C THR A 562 -2.56 26.61 22.74
N LEU A 563 -1.58 26.89 23.60
CA LEU A 563 -0.70 25.90 24.20
C LEU A 563 -1.09 25.66 25.66
N VAL A 564 -1.06 24.40 26.09
CA VAL A 564 -1.25 24.00 27.48
C VAL A 564 0.11 23.81 28.13
N LEU A 565 0.31 24.47 29.26
CA LEU A 565 1.52 24.38 30.06
C LEU A 565 1.25 23.54 31.30
N SER A 566 2.14 22.61 31.59
CA SER A 566 2.04 21.65 32.71
C SER A 566 3.37 21.57 33.45
N LEU A 567 3.34 21.24 34.74
CA LEU A 567 4.57 21.09 35.55
C LEU A 567 5.27 19.75 35.31
N THR A 568 4.51 18.74 34.87
CA THR A 568 5.00 17.42 34.47
C THR A 568 4.48 17.10 33.08
N LYS A 569 5.23 16.31 32.30
CA LYS A 569 4.81 15.90 30.95
C LYS A 569 3.45 15.20 30.98
N GLY A 570 2.49 15.73 30.25
CA GLY A 570 1.12 15.17 30.18
C GLY A 570 0.27 15.42 31.43
N GLY A 571 0.79 16.16 32.41
CA GLY A 571 0.09 16.49 33.64
C GLY A 571 -1.07 17.47 33.45
N PRO A 572 -1.76 17.81 34.56
CA PRO A 572 -2.82 18.82 34.54
C PRO A 572 -2.28 20.18 34.06
N ALA A 573 -3.18 20.95 33.45
CA ALA A 573 -2.86 22.28 32.98
C ALA A 573 -2.59 23.20 34.18
N ALA A 574 -1.38 23.73 34.26
CA ALA A 574 -1.01 24.76 35.22
C ALA A 574 -1.25 26.16 34.64
N LYS A 575 -1.10 26.32 33.33
CA LYS A 575 -1.32 27.59 32.61
C LYS A 575 -1.67 27.32 31.15
N THR A 576 -2.29 28.30 30.49
CA THR A 576 -2.51 28.29 29.04
C THR A 576 -1.88 29.53 28.40
N LEU A 577 -1.22 29.35 27.26
CA LEU A 577 -0.79 30.46 26.40
C LEU A 577 -1.79 30.58 25.25
N LYS A 578 -2.44 31.73 25.10
CA LYS A 578 -3.28 31.99 23.94
C LYS A 578 -2.39 32.26 22.72
N LYS A 579 -2.98 32.25 21.52
CA LYS A 579 -2.28 32.66 20.29
C LYS A 579 -1.70 34.07 20.46
N GLY A 580 -0.47 34.28 19.98
CA GLY A 580 0.24 35.56 20.00
C GLY A 580 1.08 35.79 21.25
N ASN A 581 0.96 34.97 22.29
CA ASN A 581 1.81 35.08 23.47
C ASN A 581 3.27 34.67 23.15
N THR A 582 4.20 35.44 23.69
CA THR A 582 5.64 35.13 23.64
C THR A 582 6.02 34.19 24.79
N PHE A 583 7.00 33.33 24.53
CA PHE A 583 7.62 32.45 25.53
C PHE A 583 9.05 32.12 25.15
N THR A 584 9.84 31.64 26.10
CA THR A 584 11.19 31.15 25.83
C THR A 584 11.14 29.65 25.61
N LEU A 585 11.68 29.17 24.49
CA LEU A 585 11.83 27.75 24.20
C LEU A 585 13.21 27.28 24.68
N LEU A 586 13.24 26.35 25.64
CA LEU A 586 14.49 25.88 26.25
C LEU A 586 14.96 24.55 25.69
N GLU A 587 14.04 23.59 25.52
CA GLU A 587 14.41 22.23 25.13
C GLU A 587 13.36 21.58 24.24
N LYS A 588 13.80 20.62 23.43
CA LYS A 588 12.94 19.69 22.70
C LYS A 588 13.34 18.26 22.99
N HIS A 589 12.40 17.48 23.55
CA HIS A 589 12.63 16.09 23.94
C HIS A 589 12.26 15.12 22.82
N ASN A 590 12.83 13.91 22.79
CA ASN A 590 12.55 12.90 21.75
C ASN A 590 11.08 12.41 21.73
N ASP A 591 10.38 12.53 22.85
CA ASP A 591 8.93 12.31 22.97
C ASP A 591 8.09 13.52 22.52
N TYR A 592 8.74 14.54 21.95
CA TYR A 592 8.18 15.77 21.38
C TYR A 592 7.59 16.76 22.40
N TRP A 593 7.81 16.54 23.69
CA TRP A 593 7.55 17.59 24.68
C TRP A 593 8.58 18.71 24.56
N LEU A 594 8.11 19.95 24.74
CA LEU A 594 8.96 21.12 24.78
C LEU A 594 9.07 21.63 26.21
N THR A 595 10.28 21.93 26.66
CA THR A 595 10.50 22.68 27.90
C THR A 595 10.48 24.17 27.54
N VAL A 596 9.62 24.95 28.19
CA VAL A 596 9.46 26.39 27.93
C VAL A 596 9.53 27.18 29.24
N LYS A 597 9.93 28.45 29.17
CA LYS A 597 9.92 29.39 30.30
C LYS A 597 8.94 30.52 30.03
N VAL A 598 8.07 30.79 31.00
CA VAL A 598 7.04 31.84 30.98
C VAL A 598 6.96 32.49 32.35
N GLY A 599 7.17 33.80 32.44
CA GLY A 599 7.12 34.54 33.71
C GLY A 599 8.10 33.98 34.75
N GLY A 600 9.34 33.72 34.35
CA GLY A 600 10.38 33.19 35.25
C GLY A 600 10.29 31.68 35.53
N LYS A 601 9.13 31.04 35.32
CA LYS A 601 8.90 29.62 35.65
C LYS A 601 8.95 28.71 34.42
N THR A 602 9.45 27.50 34.61
CA THR A 602 9.59 26.46 33.57
C THR A 602 8.39 25.52 33.53
N TYR A 603 7.97 25.13 32.33
CA TYR A 603 6.83 24.25 32.07
C TYR A 603 7.13 23.29 30.92
N TYR A 604 6.34 22.21 30.84
CA TYR A 604 6.19 21.40 29.64
C TYR A 604 5.01 21.91 28.82
N ALA A 605 5.28 22.28 27.57
CA ALA A 605 4.27 22.75 26.63
C ALA A 605 3.73 21.59 25.76
N GLY A 606 2.40 21.56 25.63
CA GLY A 606 1.68 20.61 24.81
C GLY A 606 0.37 21.18 24.28
N VAL A 607 -0.44 20.31 23.70
CA VAL A 607 -1.75 20.63 23.12
C VAL A 607 -2.84 19.84 23.81
N LYS A 608 -4.02 20.45 23.99
CA LYS A 608 -5.17 19.74 24.56
C LYS A 608 -5.84 18.91 23.47
N ASN A 609 -6.02 17.61 23.72
CA ASN A 609 -6.97 16.80 22.96
C ASN A 609 -8.17 16.43 23.86
N SER A 610 -9.13 15.70 23.30
CA SER A 610 -10.38 15.34 24.00
C SER A 610 -10.20 14.53 25.29
N LYS A 611 -8.99 14.03 25.59
CA LYS A 611 -8.73 13.14 26.73
C LYS A 611 -7.58 13.60 27.64
N ALA A 612 -6.53 14.23 27.11
CA ALA A 612 -5.33 14.60 27.86
C ALA A 612 -4.51 15.70 27.17
N THR A 613 -3.51 16.24 27.86
CA THR A 613 -2.47 17.06 27.23
C THR A 613 -1.49 16.15 26.51
N SER A 614 -1.23 16.42 25.24
CA SER A 614 -0.29 15.66 24.41
C SER A 614 0.87 16.54 23.94
N PRO A 615 2.03 15.95 23.59
CA PRO A 615 3.14 16.72 23.04
C PRO A 615 2.77 17.38 21.71
N ILE A 616 3.47 18.45 21.35
CA ILE A 616 3.24 19.19 20.11
C ILE A 616 3.70 18.34 18.91
N PRO A 617 2.87 18.13 17.87
CA PRO A 617 3.27 17.36 16.70
C PRO A 617 4.27 18.14 15.85
N LEU A 618 5.55 17.75 15.88
CA LEU A 618 6.61 18.48 15.17
C LEU A 618 6.54 18.42 13.63
N HIS A 619 5.79 17.47 13.07
CA HIS A 619 5.49 17.45 11.63
C HIS A 619 4.50 18.55 11.20
N ALA A 620 3.85 19.21 12.17
CA ALA A 620 2.87 20.29 11.96
C ALA A 620 3.10 21.44 12.96
N TYR A 621 4.35 21.66 13.40
CA TYR A 621 4.66 22.59 14.50
C TYR A 621 4.17 24.03 14.23
N ARG A 622 4.12 24.44 12.96
CA ARG A 622 3.70 25.78 12.51
C ARG A 622 2.25 26.13 12.89
N ASP A 623 1.42 25.12 13.10
CA ASP A 623 0.04 25.31 13.59
C ASP A 623 0.00 25.72 15.07
N TYR A 624 1.12 25.56 15.79
CA TYR A 624 1.18 25.69 17.25
C TYR A 624 2.16 26.77 17.72
N PHE A 625 3.33 26.91 17.09
CA PHE A 625 4.30 27.93 17.44
C PHE A 625 5.30 28.24 16.31
N THR A 626 6.00 29.37 16.45
CA THR A 626 7.13 29.80 15.62
C THR A 626 8.25 30.29 16.54
N VAL A 627 9.51 30.11 16.12
CA VAL A 627 10.71 30.60 16.82
C VAL A 627 11.35 31.71 16.01
N LYS A 628 11.71 32.81 16.69
CA LYS A 628 12.18 34.03 16.02
C LYS A 628 13.69 34.06 15.80
N ASN A 629 14.46 33.51 16.73
CA ASN A 629 15.89 33.77 16.86
C ASN A 629 16.77 32.52 17.02
N LEU A 630 16.32 31.35 16.57
CA LEU A 630 17.11 30.12 16.65
C LEU A 630 17.83 29.86 15.33
N GLY A 631 19.15 30.03 15.34
CA GLY A 631 20.03 29.60 14.26
C GLY A 631 20.71 28.28 14.60
N ARG A 632 21.03 27.47 13.59
CA ARG A 632 21.91 26.31 13.71
C ARG A 632 23.03 26.39 12.67
N VAL A 633 24.25 26.24 13.14
CA VAL A 633 25.44 26.22 12.29
C VAL A 633 25.48 24.94 11.45
N THR A 634 25.76 25.06 10.14
CA THR A 634 25.70 23.93 9.19
C THR A 634 27.06 23.46 8.69
N VAL A 635 28.16 24.09 9.13
CA VAL A 635 29.54 23.75 8.77
C VAL A 635 30.44 23.68 10.00
N ASP A 636 31.58 23.01 9.87
CA ASP A 636 32.61 23.01 10.90
C ASP A 636 33.48 24.26 10.75
N GLY A 637 33.91 24.84 11.86
CA GLY A 637 34.88 25.93 11.82
C GLY A 637 34.31 27.27 11.36
N LEU A 638 33.02 27.55 11.56
CA LEU A 638 32.42 28.81 11.11
C LEU A 638 32.96 29.99 11.92
N ASN A 639 33.67 30.90 11.25
CA ASN A 639 34.22 32.09 11.89
C ASN A 639 33.10 33.02 12.39
N PHE A 640 33.15 33.35 13.68
CA PHE A 640 32.37 34.40 14.32
C PHE A 640 33.23 35.66 14.43
N ARG A 641 32.77 36.77 13.85
CA ARG A 641 33.61 37.96 13.57
C ARG A 641 33.06 39.23 14.21
N SER A 642 33.93 40.22 14.41
CA SER A 642 33.55 41.53 14.97
C SER A 642 32.71 42.40 14.02
N GLN A 643 32.83 42.19 12.71
CA GLN A 643 32.14 42.94 11.66
C GLN A 643 31.60 41.95 10.60
N PRO A 644 30.56 42.31 9.81
CA PRO A 644 29.98 41.45 8.77
C PRO A 644 30.85 41.43 7.50
N SER A 645 32.11 41.05 7.64
CA SER A 645 33.10 41.03 6.57
C SER A 645 34.16 39.97 6.84
N MET A 646 34.75 39.42 5.78
CA MET A 646 35.91 38.52 5.89
C MET A 646 37.15 39.22 6.48
N ASN A 647 37.22 40.55 6.42
CA ASN A 647 38.28 41.35 7.02
C ASN A 647 38.05 41.64 8.51
N GLY A 648 36.86 41.36 9.04
CA GLY A 648 36.57 41.54 10.46
C GLY A 648 37.34 40.55 11.32
N SER A 649 37.94 40.99 12.41
CA SER A 649 38.68 40.14 13.34
C SER A 649 37.84 38.96 13.83
N ARG A 650 38.44 37.78 13.88
CA ARG A 650 37.79 36.56 14.37
C ARG A 650 37.68 36.61 15.89
N ILE A 651 36.45 36.63 16.40
CA ILE A 651 36.12 36.59 17.83
C ILE A 651 36.16 35.14 18.33
N ASP A 652 35.58 34.21 17.58
CA ASP A 652 35.44 32.80 17.96
C ASP A 652 35.23 31.91 16.71
N VAL A 653 35.15 30.60 16.91
CA VAL A 653 34.89 29.58 15.88
C VAL A 653 33.73 28.70 16.32
N LEU A 654 32.64 28.73 15.56
CA LEU A 654 31.43 27.97 15.85
C LEU A 654 31.51 26.57 15.25
N LYS A 655 30.97 25.60 15.98
CA LYS A 655 30.97 24.19 15.58
C LYS A 655 29.70 23.85 14.80
N ARG A 656 29.80 22.87 13.90
CA ARG A 656 28.62 22.34 13.20
C ARG A 656 27.56 21.88 14.21
N ASN A 657 26.31 22.14 13.87
CA ASN A 657 25.13 21.84 14.67
C ASN A 657 25.02 22.58 16.00
N GLN A 658 25.94 23.50 16.31
CA GLN A 658 25.79 24.42 17.42
C GLN A 658 24.58 25.32 17.18
N TYR A 659 23.70 25.41 18.17
CA TYR A 659 22.62 26.38 18.18
C TYR A 659 23.16 27.75 18.59
N VAL A 660 22.72 28.79 17.89
CA VAL A 660 23.11 30.18 18.12
C VAL A 660 21.88 31.07 18.23
N HIS A 661 22.00 32.16 18.99
CA HIS A 661 20.95 33.14 19.16
C HIS A 661 21.09 34.22 18.09
N LEU A 662 20.12 34.37 17.19
CA LEU A 662 20.10 35.46 16.21
C LEU A 662 19.58 36.73 16.88
N LEU A 663 20.31 37.83 16.84
CA LEU A 663 19.77 39.09 17.36
C LEU A 663 18.60 39.54 16.50
N LEU A 664 17.56 40.10 17.13
CA LEU A 664 16.35 40.55 16.46
C LEU A 664 16.30 42.09 16.39
N ASP A 665 15.75 42.61 15.31
CA ASP A 665 15.41 44.02 15.16
C ASP A 665 14.14 44.38 15.98
N LYS A 666 13.75 45.66 15.94
CA LYS A 666 12.52 46.15 16.60
C LYS A 666 11.23 45.48 16.12
N ASN A 667 11.25 44.83 14.95
CA ASN A 667 10.12 44.13 14.36
C ASN A 667 10.15 42.62 14.64
N GLY A 668 11.11 42.13 15.45
CA GLY A 668 11.27 40.72 15.77
C GLY A 668 11.85 39.88 14.62
N LYS A 669 12.55 40.48 13.67
CA LYS A 669 13.24 39.79 12.56
C LYS A 669 14.74 39.70 12.84
N PRO A 670 15.42 38.61 12.45
CA PRO A 670 16.87 38.49 12.57
C PRO A 670 17.61 39.65 11.89
N ILE A 671 18.50 40.30 12.63
CA ILE A 671 19.35 41.39 12.14
C ILE A 671 20.33 40.82 11.12
N VAL A 672 20.33 41.43 9.95
CA VAL A 672 21.29 41.16 8.88
C VAL A 672 22.05 42.43 8.52
N ASP A 673 23.23 42.27 7.94
CA ASP A 673 24.00 43.39 7.41
C ASP A 673 23.33 43.99 6.17
N LYS A 674 23.86 45.10 5.64
CA LYS A 674 23.30 45.78 4.46
C LYS A 674 23.20 44.88 3.22
N SER A 675 24.13 43.93 3.04
CA SER A 675 24.08 42.97 1.92
C SER A 675 23.09 41.83 2.15
N GLY A 676 22.62 41.62 3.39
CA GLY A 676 21.77 40.50 3.76
C GLY A 676 22.50 39.15 3.83
N SER A 677 23.84 39.13 3.85
CA SER A 677 24.70 37.93 3.79
C SER A 677 25.27 37.50 5.13
N TRP A 678 25.10 38.29 6.18
CA TRP A 678 25.58 38.02 7.53
C TRP A 678 24.44 38.13 8.54
N TYR A 679 24.41 37.23 9.52
CA TYR A 679 23.57 37.38 10.71
C TYR A 679 24.37 38.01 11.83
N ASN A 680 23.74 38.93 12.57
CA ASN A 680 24.23 39.32 13.88
C ASN A 680 23.73 38.30 14.91
N ILE A 681 24.65 37.74 15.69
CA ILE A 681 24.36 36.66 16.63
C ILE A 681 24.93 36.97 18.02
N LYS A 682 24.35 36.33 19.04
CA LYS A 682 24.79 36.34 20.43
C LYS A 682 25.19 34.93 20.87
N LEU A 683 26.36 34.78 21.48
CA LEU A 683 26.80 33.53 22.08
C LEU A 683 26.30 33.38 23.53
N ALA A 684 26.42 32.18 24.09
CA ALA A 684 25.96 31.89 25.45
C ALA A 684 26.68 32.75 26.52
N ASN A 685 27.94 33.14 26.27
CA ASN A 685 28.71 34.04 27.13
C ASN A 685 28.35 35.54 26.94
N GLY A 686 27.31 35.84 26.15
CA GLY A 686 26.85 37.21 25.91
C GLY A 686 27.57 37.97 24.80
N LYS A 687 28.70 37.45 24.27
CA LYS A 687 29.43 38.11 23.16
C LYS A 687 28.53 38.21 21.92
N LYS A 688 28.58 39.38 21.27
CA LYS A 688 27.84 39.69 20.04
C LYS A 688 28.81 39.86 18.87
N GLY A 689 28.36 39.55 17.67
CA GLY A 689 29.18 39.62 16.46
C GLY A 689 28.44 39.05 15.26
N TRP A 690 29.18 38.75 14.21
CA TRP A 690 28.63 38.41 12.90
C TRP A 690 29.09 37.04 12.43
N ALA A 691 28.18 36.30 11.82
CA ALA A 691 28.48 35.03 11.17
C ALA A 691 27.80 34.97 9.80
N SER A 692 28.46 34.32 8.84
CA SER A 692 27.93 34.23 7.47
C SER A 692 26.61 33.45 7.48
N LYS A 693 25.58 34.06 6.88
CA LYS A 693 24.21 33.53 6.85
C LYS A 693 24.08 32.25 6.02
N SER A 694 24.92 32.05 5.00
CA SER A 694 24.92 30.83 4.18
C SER A 694 25.21 29.56 4.99
N PHE A 695 25.78 29.71 6.18
CA PHE A 695 26.16 28.61 7.06
C PHE A 695 25.31 28.52 8.35
N ILE A 696 24.20 29.25 8.40
CA ILE A 696 23.26 29.24 9.52
C ILE A 696 21.84 28.96 9.01
N GLU A 697 21.28 27.83 9.42
CA GLU A 697 19.89 27.47 9.18
C GLU A 697 18.99 28.09 10.25
N GLN A 698 17.87 28.72 9.88
CA GLN A 698 16.87 29.18 10.84
C GLN A 698 15.93 28.02 11.20
N GLU A 699 15.98 27.57 12.44
CA GLU A 699 15.21 26.42 12.91
C GLU A 699 13.86 26.86 13.48
N LEU A 700 12.81 26.09 13.20
CA LEU A 700 11.45 26.31 13.73
C LEU A 700 10.82 27.68 13.39
N LYS A 701 11.19 28.25 12.24
CA LYS A 701 10.65 29.53 11.75
C LYS A 701 9.15 29.49 11.53
#